data_AF-A0AAU4GHK8-F1
#
_entry.id   AF-A0AAU4GHK8-F1
#
_cell.length_a   1.000
_cell.length_b   1.000
_cell.length_c   1.000
_cell.angle_alpha   90.00
_cell.angle_beta   90.00
_cell.angle_gamma   90.00
#
_symmetry.space_group_name_H-M   'P 1'
#
loop_
_entity.id
_entity.type
_entity.pdbx_description
1 polymer ?
#
loop_
_entity_poly.entity_id
_entity_poly.type
_entity_poly.pdbx_seq_one_letter_code
_entity_poly.pdbx_strand_id
1 'polypeptide(L)'
;MIDCTDERRRAEVRARERNGIDAVSVSDDRRTLTVLFFGQAPEELAPANFRIDGGRRITGIEVVSAEVCTGADPDFADGVRLTVDRAGDLSTYRLCVVETGPDGKPGTRPYPGFDPRYACADFTFTACGDLDCAPAEDCPQPAVPGPEIDYLSKDYASFRQLMLDRLSLTMPSWTERHVPDVGIALVELLAYEGDRLSYQQDAVATEAYLDTARLRVSVRRHARLVDYFVHDGCSARAWVCLEADEEVPLPQGAFRFAALPAGVLADEGPVLQQSDLDRPGLPEYEVFEPVHAEPVLLRPAHNRISLWTWGDHDCFLPKGATSATLADTDRGLCLTAGDVLVFEELVGVKSGVAADADHTHRQAVRLTSVTETTDELYCQPLLEITWAREDALTFPLCVNARGGADCTDYEVGVARANVVLVEHGARIDWCGGAPEQHDVPPPEGTEPGCPDPVGFGCPDEARPAQRPGYPPLPVRFRPALKHQPVTQSAPFPLPADVAAAQARWLVALPDRVRARLTGLWRAGEPLSDVDIAFVTTLFGAKLMAKLELRRHPRRALRYLLARFDDLLEAKLARVHRLIRRARAGYVLTEANEGWEIGQSWGVEEGEALDEHSAAFRGAAGLATQPDPRVALPAVTVTDRDGEVWLPQRDLLDSGPADRVFVGELTDTGAVVLRFGDGRNGAEYPLGGTLTASLRAGTGLAGNVGREAINRVVLCRTSLSGIRVVRNPLPATGGADPEPVSEVRSRAPQEARHRLLRAITADDYATLAGQDPGVQRAAADLRWTGSWYEAQVGLDPLGTEVAPDWLLDEVRVGLYPYRRIGHDLAVSSATLVPLDLALHVEVLSDYLAGHVRAALRRALAGFFAPDNLTFGTPVRVSQVVAVVAAVPGVRHAEVTRLQRQFGPPGTALDTGVLPIGPLEVAQLDDDPSRPENGLLTLDLAGGR
;
A
#
# COMPACT_ATOMS: atom_id res chain seq x y z
N MET A 1 8.50 21.92 4.06
CA MET A 1 9.90 22.12 4.45
C MET A 1 10.69 21.19 3.56
N ILE A 2 11.52 21.72 2.65
CA ILE A 2 12.26 20.94 1.67
C ILE A 2 13.70 20.81 2.17
N ASP A 3 14.22 19.60 2.20
CA ASP A 3 15.58 19.24 2.60
C ASP A 3 16.17 18.36 1.50
N CYS A 4 17.42 18.66 1.10
CA CYS A 4 18.21 17.87 0.15
C CYS A 4 19.70 17.95 0.52
N THR A 5 20.34 16.78 0.47
CA THR A 5 21.74 16.43 0.73
C THR A 5 22.71 16.88 -0.36
N ASP A 6 23.94 17.30 -0.01
CA ASP A 6 25.04 17.47 -0.96
C ASP A 6 26.44 17.14 -0.37
N GLU A 7 27.27 16.48 -1.18
CA GLU A 7 28.63 15.99 -0.93
C GLU A 7 29.71 17.07 -1.16
N ARG A 8 29.77 18.12 -0.33
CA ARG A 8 30.77 19.23 -0.48
C ARG A 8 32.09 19.09 0.28
N ARG A 9 32.23 18.08 1.16
CA ARG A 9 33.27 18.12 2.23
C ARG A 9 34.69 17.71 1.82
N ARG A 10 34.91 17.03 0.68
CA ARG A 10 36.28 16.65 0.23
C ARG A 10 37.04 17.78 -0.46
N ALA A 11 36.33 18.73 -1.10
CA ALA A 11 36.94 19.89 -1.74
C ALA A 11 37.34 20.98 -0.71
N GLU A 12 36.58 21.15 0.37
CA GLU A 12 36.85 22.17 1.41
C GLU A 12 38.05 21.84 2.32
N VAL A 13 38.41 20.55 2.51
CA VAL A 13 39.53 20.16 3.39
C VAL A 13 40.89 20.51 2.78
N ARG A 14 41.04 20.42 1.45
CA ARG A 14 42.26 20.84 0.74
C ARG A 14 42.46 22.37 0.74
N ALA A 15 41.38 23.14 0.85
CA ALA A 15 41.42 24.61 0.86
C ALA A 15 41.75 25.23 2.24
N ARG A 16 41.84 24.42 3.31
CA ARG A 16 42.04 24.88 4.71
C ARG A 16 43.35 24.38 5.35
N GLU A 17 44.32 23.92 4.56
CA GLU A 17 45.65 23.47 5.03
C GLU A 17 45.61 22.39 6.15
N ARG A 18 44.66 21.44 6.09
CA ARG A 18 44.57 20.30 7.03
C ARG A 18 45.05 19.01 6.38
N ASN A 19 45.82 18.20 7.12
CA ASN A 19 46.41 16.96 6.63
C ASN A 19 45.53 15.72 6.96
N GLY A 20 45.79 14.59 6.29
CA GLY A 20 45.05 13.33 6.45
C GLY A 20 45.77 12.17 5.79
N ILE A 21 45.47 10.93 6.21
CA ILE A 21 46.05 9.72 5.60
C ILE A 21 45.38 9.49 4.24
N ASP A 22 46.19 9.40 3.18
CA ASP A 22 45.74 9.16 1.81
C ASP A 22 45.71 7.65 1.48
N ALA A 23 46.79 6.94 1.83
CA ALA A 23 46.88 5.49 1.64
C ALA A 23 47.85 4.83 2.63
N VAL A 24 47.62 3.55 2.92
CA VAL A 24 48.52 2.68 3.70
C VAL A 24 48.82 1.43 2.87
N SER A 25 50.08 1.16 2.60
CA SER A 25 50.54 -0.06 1.91
C SER A 25 51.42 -0.92 2.82
N VAL A 26 51.28 -2.23 2.69
CA VAL A 26 52.05 -3.22 3.47
C VAL A 26 53.17 -3.77 2.58
N SER A 27 54.40 -3.79 3.08
CA SER A 27 55.53 -4.40 2.39
C SER A 27 55.46 -5.93 2.42
N ASP A 28 56.17 -6.60 1.51
CA ASP A 28 56.20 -8.07 1.38
C ASP A 28 56.69 -8.77 2.65
N ASP A 29 57.49 -8.09 3.49
CA ASP A 29 57.94 -8.58 4.79
C ASP A 29 56.83 -8.66 5.87
N ARG A 30 55.65 -8.09 5.57
CA ARG A 30 54.46 -7.95 6.43
C ARG A 30 54.73 -7.30 7.78
N ARG A 31 55.85 -6.58 7.93
CA ARG A 31 56.25 -5.88 9.16
C ARG A 31 56.55 -4.40 8.91
N THR A 32 56.67 -4.01 7.65
CA THR A 32 56.88 -2.64 7.24
C THR A 32 55.62 -2.09 6.58
N LEU A 33 55.07 -1.00 7.12
CA LEU A 33 53.93 -0.26 6.58
C LEU A 33 54.44 1.06 6.00
N THR A 34 53.95 1.44 4.82
CA THR A 34 54.20 2.76 4.23
C THR A 34 52.92 3.57 4.24
N VAL A 35 52.95 4.73 4.89
CA VAL A 35 51.80 5.61 5.08
C VAL A 35 52.01 6.87 4.26
N LEU A 36 51.07 7.16 3.36
CA LEU A 36 51.06 8.36 2.52
C LEU A 36 50.04 9.36 3.07
N PHE A 37 50.37 10.64 3.02
CA PHE A 37 49.53 11.74 3.51
C PHE A 37 49.04 12.64 2.36
N PHE A 38 47.95 13.38 2.57
CA PHE A 38 47.42 14.33 1.58
C PHE A 38 48.37 15.51 1.24
N GLY A 39 49.49 15.66 1.97
CA GLY A 39 50.58 16.60 1.75
C GLY A 39 51.79 16.23 2.61
N GLN A 40 52.81 17.11 2.72
CA GLN A 40 54.05 16.81 3.47
C GLN A 40 53.82 16.27 4.88
N ALA A 41 54.48 15.16 5.21
CA ALA A 41 54.42 14.55 6.53
C ALA A 41 55.09 15.46 7.58
N PRO A 42 54.48 15.67 8.77
CA PRO A 42 55.12 16.43 9.85
C PRO A 42 56.45 15.77 10.29
N GLU A 43 57.53 16.56 10.39
CA GLU A 43 58.88 16.08 10.73
C GLU A 43 59.01 15.47 12.15
N GLU A 44 58.03 15.70 13.02
CA GLU A 44 58.06 15.33 14.45
C GLU A 44 57.32 14.02 14.79
N LEU A 45 56.85 13.25 13.79
CA LEU A 45 56.10 12.01 14.04
C LEU A 45 56.99 10.88 14.57
N ALA A 46 56.74 10.46 15.81
CA ALA A 46 57.42 9.35 16.47
C ALA A 46 56.54 8.09 16.50
N PRO A 47 57.07 6.90 16.84
CA PRO A 47 56.27 5.67 16.96
C PRO A 47 55.06 5.82 17.90
N ALA A 48 55.21 6.63 18.95
CA ALA A 48 54.15 6.92 19.92
C ALA A 48 52.97 7.75 19.35
N ASN A 49 53.05 8.21 18.09
CA ASN A 49 51.98 8.94 17.40
C ASN A 49 51.12 8.06 16.49
N PHE A 50 51.44 6.76 16.38
CA PHE A 50 50.70 5.84 15.54
C PHE A 50 50.01 4.79 16.39
N ARG A 51 48.70 4.64 16.21
CA ARG A 51 47.88 3.63 16.89
C ARG A 51 47.27 2.68 15.87
N ILE A 52 47.50 1.38 16.03
CA ILE A 52 46.91 0.34 15.19
C ILE A 52 45.86 -0.40 16.02
N ASP A 53 44.59 -0.19 15.67
CA ASP A 53 43.45 -0.85 16.30
C ASP A 53 42.89 -1.92 15.35
N GLY A 54 42.54 -3.10 15.86
CA GLY A 54 41.93 -4.16 15.05
C GLY A 54 42.63 -5.52 15.16
N GLY A 55 42.27 -6.44 14.26
CA GLY A 55 42.66 -7.85 14.30
C GLY A 55 41.66 -8.74 15.06
N ARG A 56 41.42 -9.97 14.58
CA ARG A 56 40.56 -10.96 15.27
C ARG A 56 41.36 -11.97 16.08
N ARG A 57 42.50 -12.42 15.55
CA ARG A 57 43.40 -13.37 16.22
C ARG A 57 44.66 -12.69 16.76
N ILE A 58 45.19 -11.72 16.03
CA ILE A 58 46.40 -10.97 16.41
C ILE A 58 46.00 -9.52 16.68
N THR A 59 45.94 -9.14 17.96
CA THR A 59 45.60 -7.78 18.42
C THR A 59 46.77 -7.16 19.18
N GLY A 60 46.76 -5.83 19.35
CA GLY A 60 47.78 -5.10 20.10
C GLY A 60 49.13 -4.99 19.38
N ILE A 61 49.12 -4.72 18.07
CA ILE A 61 50.32 -4.50 17.27
C ILE A 61 50.90 -3.11 17.61
N GLU A 62 52.17 -3.05 18.00
CA GLU A 62 52.84 -1.80 18.37
C GLU A 62 53.81 -1.36 17.27
N VAL A 63 53.88 -0.04 17.04
CA VAL A 63 54.85 0.56 16.12
C VAL A 63 56.17 0.72 16.84
N VAL A 64 57.23 0.09 16.31
CA VAL A 64 58.57 0.03 16.90
C VAL A 64 59.45 1.18 16.40
N SER A 65 59.33 1.52 15.11
CA SER A 65 60.02 2.66 14.50
C SER A 65 59.11 3.38 13.51
N ALA A 66 59.33 4.69 13.37
CA ALA A 66 58.70 5.54 12.38
C ALA A 66 59.81 6.38 11.75
N GLU A 67 60.04 6.16 10.45
CA GLU A 67 61.07 6.84 9.68
C GLU A 67 60.40 7.68 8.59
N VAL A 68 60.63 8.99 8.60
CA VAL A 68 60.20 9.88 7.52
C VAL A 68 61.09 9.61 6.31
N CYS A 69 60.48 9.31 5.16
CA CYS A 69 61.21 8.98 3.94
C CYS A 69 61.82 10.23 3.29
N THR A 70 63.00 10.69 3.73
CA THR A 70 63.73 11.76 3.03
C THR A 70 64.72 11.16 2.04
N GLY A 71 64.29 10.91 0.79
CA GLY A 71 65.22 10.44 -0.24
C GLY A 71 64.62 10.23 -1.64
N ALA A 72 65.11 11.02 -2.60
CA ALA A 72 65.21 10.90 -4.07
C ALA A 72 64.08 10.28 -4.94
N ASP A 73 63.02 9.70 -4.38
CA ASP A 73 61.91 9.13 -5.13
C ASP A 73 60.69 10.09 -5.07
N PRO A 74 60.36 10.79 -6.17
CA PRO A 74 59.29 11.80 -6.17
C PRO A 74 57.90 11.22 -5.89
N ASP A 75 57.70 9.92 -6.02
CA ASP A 75 56.42 9.25 -5.71
C ASP A 75 56.23 8.97 -4.20
N PHE A 76 57.27 9.10 -3.38
CA PHE A 76 57.26 8.77 -1.94
C PHE A 76 57.71 9.92 -1.02
N ALA A 77 57.86 11.13 -1.56
CA ALA A 77 58.43 12.29 -0.86
C ALA A 77 57.61 12.75 0.38
N ASP A 78 56.35 12.31 0.50
CA ASP A 78 55.42 12.72 1.57
C ASP A 78 54.97 11.55 2.46
N GLY A 79 55.76 10.46 2.53
CA GLY A 79 55.41 9.24 3.27
C GLY A 79 56.22 8.98 4.55
N VAL A 80 55.61 8.27 5.50
CA VAL A 80 56.28 7.72 6.69
C VAL A 80 56.30 6.20 6.61
N ARG A 81 57.47 5.61 6.80
CA ARG A 81 57.66 4.16 6.90
C ARG A 81 57.61 3.74 8.37
N LEU A 82 56.67 2.88 8.71
CA LEU A 82 56.48 2.33 10.04
C LEU A 82 56.96 0.88 10.06
N THR A 83 57.72 0.49 11.09
CA THR A 83 58.01 -0.92 11.37
C THR A 83 57.22 -1.34 12.59
N VAL A 84 56.44 -2.42 12.46
CA VAL A 84 55.64 -3.00 13.55
C VAL A 84 56.34 -4.17 14.22
N ASP A 85 56.00 -4.42 15.49
CA ASP A 85 56.64 -5.46 16.31
C ASP A 85 56.35 -6.89 15.80
N ARG A 86 55.19 -7.08 15.16
CA ARG A 86 54.76 -8.35 14.56
C ARG A 86 53.82 -8.14 13.37
N ALA A 87 53.80 -9.11 12.45
CA ALA A 87 52.85 -9.13 11.35
C ALA A 87 51.43 -9.47 11.85
N GLY A 88 50.43 -8.77 11.33
CA GLY A 88 49.02 -9.04 11.62
C GLY A 88 48.46 -10.27 10.90
N ASP A 89 47.20 -10.61 11.20
CA ASP A 89 46.43 -11.61 10.47
C ASP A 89 45.78 -11.00 9.20
N LEU A 90 44.92 -11.78 8.52
CA LEU A 90 44.22 -11.31 7.31
C LEU A 90 42.97 -10.45 7.61
N SER A 91 42.75 -10.05 8.87
CA SER A 91 41.65 -9.16 9.24
C SER A 91 41.97 -7.71 8.89
N THR A 92 40.94 -6.87 8.84
CA THR A 92 41.11 -5.42 8.68
C THR A 92 41.66 -4.79 9.96
N TYR A 93 42.76 -4.06 9.82
CA TYR A 93 43.39 -3.23 10.85
C TYR A 93 43.17 -1.76 10.52
N ARG A 94 43.05 -0.91 11.54
CA ARG A 94 42.86 0.54 11.42
C ARG A 94 44.06 1.26 12.00
N LEU A 95 44.80 1.96 11.15
CA LEU A 95 45.91 2.82 11.55
C LEU A 95 45.38 4.25 11.79
N CYS A 96 45.69 4.85 12.94
CA CYS A 96 45.36 6.23 13.28
C CYS A 96 46.61 7.04 13.66
N VAL A 97 46.66 8.32 13.28
CA VAL A 97 47.67 9.27 13.76
C VAL A 97 47.10 10.08 14.93
N VAL A 98 47.74 9.98 16.09
CA VAL A 98 47.24 10.48 17.38
C VAL A 98 48.30 11.27 18.15
N GLU A 99 47.83 12.11 19.07
CA GLU A 99 48.70 12.76 20.06
C GLU A 99 49.36 11.75 20.99
N THR A 100 50.57 12.04 21.46
CA THR A 100 51.23 11.23 22.49
C THR A 100 50.57 11.50 23.84
N GLY A 101 50.13 10.44 24.51
CA GLY A 101 49.57 10.51 25.85
C GLY A 101 50.61 10.87 26.92
N PRO A 102 50.19 11.29 28.13
CA PRO A 102 51.08 11.69 29.24
C PRO A 102 52.11 10.61 29.65
N ASP A 103 51.80 9.36 29.36
CA ASP A 103 52.50 8.13 29.71
C ASP A 103 53.38 7.58 28.57
N GLY A 104 53.59 8.37 27.50
CA GLY A 104 54.48 8.04 26.38
C GLY A 104 53.89 7.02 25.39
N LYS A 105 52.59 6.71 25.51
CA LYS A 105 51.84 5.82 24.62
C LYS A 105 50.90 6.59 23.67
N PRO A 106 50.46 6.00 22.54
CA PRO A 106 49.52 6.65 21.63
C PRO A 106 48.19 7.00 22.31
N GLY A 107 47.79 8.27 22.25
CA GLY A 107 46.59 8.80 22.87
C GLY A 107 45.30 8.50 22.08
N THR A 108 44.20 9.14 22.51
CA THR A 108 42.86 8.97 21.90
C THR A 108 42.41 10.13 21.02
N ARG A 109 43.18 11.22 20.96
CA ARG A 109 42.90 12.41 20.16
C ARG A 109 43.73 12.42 18.87
N PRO A 110 43.15 12.84 17.72
CA PRO A 110 43.90 13.00 16.48
C PRO A 110 45.06 13.97 16.63
N TYR A 111 46.17 13.73 15.91
CA TYR A 111 47.33 14.63 15.92
C TYR A 111 46.97 16.06 15.46
N PRO A 112 47.52 17.13 16.08
CA PRO A 112 47.19 18.51 15.72
C PRO A 112 47.46 18.79 14.23
N GLY A 113 46.48 19.41 13.56
CA GLY A 113 46.55 19.69 12.12
C GLY A 113 45.94 18.62 11.21
N PHE A 114 45.51 17.47 11.74
CA PHE A 114 44.76 16.44 11.00
C PHE A 114 43.25 16.64 11.08
N ASP A 115 42.53 16.35 9.99
CA ASP A 115 41.05 16.31 10.03
C ASP A 115 40.58 15.04 10.79
N PRO A 116 39.66 15.15 11.77
CA PRO A 116 39.21 14.00 12.57
C PRO A 116 38.62 12.84 11.75
N ARG A 117 38.12 13.11 10.53
CA ARG A 117 37.57 12.07 9.64
C ARG A 117 38.64 11.34 8.83
N TYR A 118 39.79 11.97 8.59
CA TYR A 118 40.89 11.44 7.78
C TYR A 118 42.16 11.13 8.58
N ALA A 119 42.08 11.18 9.92
CA ALA A 119 43.17 10.83 10.82
C ALA A 119 43.42 9.31 10.94
N CYS A 120 42.55 8.47 10.36
CA CYS A 120 42.67 7.02 10.39
C CYS A 120 42.34 6.38 9.04
N ALA A 121 43.04 5.30 8.69
CA ALA A 121 42.82 4.50 7.48
C ALA A 121 42.87 3.00 7.80
N ASP A 122 42.07 2.21 7.08
CA ASP A 122 41.97 0.76 7.25
C ASP A 122 42.87 0.03 6.23
N PHE A 123 43.55 -1.05 6.64
CA PHE A 123 44.46 -1.86 5.81
C PHE A 123 44.47 -3.35 6.23
N THR A 124 45.04 -4.22 5.39
CA THR A 124 45.17 -5.68 5.64
C THR A 124 46.58 -6.18 5.28
N PHE A 125 47.08 -7.22 5.97
CA PHE A 125 48.43 -7.77 5.76
C PHE A 125 48.51 -8.84 4.64
N THR A 126 48.06 -8.51 3.43
CA THR A 126 48.08 -9.44 2.28
C THR A 126 49.23 -9.11 1.31
N ALA A 127 50.03 -10.11 0.92
CA ALA A 127 51.02 -10.02 -0.16
C ALA A 127 50.84 -11.21 -1.11
N CYS A 128 50.86 -10.98 -2.43
CA CYS A 128 50.73 -12.02 -3.47
C CYS A 128 51.88 -11.90 -4.49
N GLY A 129 52.58 -13.01 -4.75
CA GLY A 129 53.61 -13.12 -5.81
C GLY A 129 54.45 -14.41 -5.73
N ASP A 130 54.32 -15.28 -6.73
CA ASP A 130 54.73 -16.69 -6.88
C ASP A 130 56.24 -17.01 -7.17
N LEU A 131 56.56 -18.32 -7.11
CA LEU A 131 57.56 -19.14 -7.88
C LEU A 131 58.93 -19.57 -7.26
N ASP A 132 58.95 -20.84 -6.81
CA ASP A 132 59.74 -22.01 -7.28
C ASP A 132 61.20 -22.38 -6.89
N CYS A 133 61.32 -23.68 -6.52
CA CYS A 133 62.39 -24.70 -6.73
C CYS A 133 63.26 -25.28 -5.56
N ALA A 134 62.78 -26.42 -4.99
CA ALA A 134 63.39 -27.77 -4.78
C ALA A 134 64.60 -28.04 -3.81
N PRO A 135 64.88 -29.30 -3.31
CA PRO A 135 64.20 -30.62 -3.49
C PRO A 135 63.98 -31.54 -2.25
N ALA A 136 63.08 -32.55 -2.43
CA ALA A 136 63.02 -34.00 -2.06
C ALA A 136 63.44 -34.54 -0.65
N GLU A 137 62.87 -35.59 -0.02
CA GLU A 137 62.12 -36.80 -0.45
C GLU A 137 61.15 -37.29 0.66
N ASP A 138 60.05 -37.94 0.29
CA ASP A 138 59.75 -39.31 0.73
C ASP A 138 58.56 -39.90 -0.06
N CYS A 139 58.77 -41.08 -0.64
CA CYS A 139 57.80 -41.82 -1.46
C CYS A 139 56.87 -42.69 -0.59
N PRO A 140 55.55 -42.67 -0.86
CA PRO A 140 54.74 -43.88 -0.76
C PRO A 140 54.30 -44.35 -2.15
N GLN A 141 54.23 -45.67 -2.30
CA GLN A 141 53.98 -46.36 -3.56
C GLN A 141 52.69 -45.91 -4.26
N PRO A 142 52.66 -45.85 -5.61
CA PRO A 142 51.43 -45.57 -6.33
C PRO A 142 50.47 -46.76 -6.17
N ALA A 143 49.42 -46.57 -5.37
CA ALA A 143 48.16 -47.26 -5.63
C ALA A 143 47.66 -46.74 -6.98
N VAL A 144 47.27 -47.63 -7.89
CA VAL A 144 46.53 -47.22 -9.09
C VAL A 144 45.25 -46.55 -8.57
N PRO A 145 45.05 -45.24 -8.76
CA PRO A 145 43.81 -44.62 -8.35
C PRO A 145 42.70 -45.26 -9.18
N GLY A 146 41.61 -45.66 -8.53
CA GLY A 146 40.36 -45.77 -9.26
C GLY A 146 40.08 -44.43 -9.95
N PRO A 147 39.26 -44.42 -11.02
CA PRO A 147 38.96 -43.17 -11.71
C PRO A 147 38.34 -42.23 -10.68
N GLU A 148 38.96 -41.06 -10.49
CA GLU A 148 38.43 -40.03 -9.62
C GLU A 148 37.17 -39.50 -10.30
N ILE A 149 36.01 -39.86 -9.77
CA ILE A 149 34.73 -39.32 -10.24
C ILE A 149 34.65 -37.92 -9.66
N ASP A 150 35.00 -36.91 -10.46
CA ASP A 150 34.70 -35.52 -10.13
C ASP A 150 33.19 -35.29 -10.29
N TYR A 151 32.49 -35.25 -9.15
CA TYR A 151 31.04 -35.05 -9.09
C TYR A 151 30.60 -33.61 -9.42
N LEU A 152 31.53 -32.68 -9.57
CA LEU A 152 31.28 -31.28 -9.92
C LEU A 152 31.41 -31.04 -11.43
N SER A 153 32.20 -31.83 -12.15
CA SER A 153 32.39 -31.73 -13.60
C SER A 153 31.29 -32.51 -14.35
N LYS A 154 30.20 -31.83 -14.72
CA LYS A 154 29.02 -32.43 -15.37
C LYS A 154 28.73 -31.87 -16.76
N ASP A 155 29.77 -31.71 -17.58
CA ASP A 155 29.62 -31.37 -18.99
C ASP A 155 29.89 -32.59 -19.90
N TYR A 156 29.55 -32.46 -21.19
CA TYR A 156 29.75 -33.52 -22.18
C TYR A 156 31.19 -34.07 -22.18
N ALA A 157 32.20 -33.20 -22.13
CA ALA A 157 33.60 -33.60 -22.19
C ALA A 157 34.00 -34.44 -20.97
N SER A 158 33.56 -34.01 -19.79
CA SER A 158 33.81 -34.67 -18.51
C SER A 158 33.09 -36.02 -18.42
N PHE A 159 31.81 -36.10 -18.83
CA PHE A 159 31.08 -37.36 -18.89
C PHE A 159 31.72 -38.35 -19.87
N ARG A 160 32.10 -37.88 -21.06
CA ARG A 160 32.77 -38.70 -22.07
C ARG A 160 34.10 -39.23 -21.55
N GLN A 161 34.92 -38.37 -20.95
CA GLN A 161 36.20 -38.75 -20.38
C GLN A 161 36.03 -39.77 -19.26
N LEU A 162 35.11 -39.53 -18.31
CA LEU A 162 34.84 -40.43 -17.20
C LEU A 162 34.38 -41.81 -17.68
N MET A 163 33.50 -41.87 -18.69
CA MET A 163 33.06 -43.14 -19.27
C MET A 163 34.19 -43.87 -19.98
N LEU A 164 35.04 -43.18 -20.74
CA LEU A 164 36.22 -43.78 -21.40
C LEU A 164 37.26 -44.27 -20.38
N ASP A 165 37.51 -43.50 -19.34
CA ASP A 165 38.42 -43.87 -18.24
C ASP A 165 37.87 -45.10 -17.51
N ARG A 166 36.56 -45.16 -17.25
CA ARG A 166 35.91 -46.34 -16.67
C ARG A 166 35.98 -47.55 -17.58
N LEU A 167 35.71 -47.39 -18.88
CA LEU A 167 35.76 -48.47 -19.87
C LEU A 167 37.18 -49.04 -20.00
N SER A 168 38.22 -48.22 -19.88
CA SER A 168 39.61 -48.67 -19.88
C SER A 168 39.93 -49.63 -18.73
N LEU A 169 39.21 -49.53 -17.61
CA LEU A 169 39.36 -50.39 -16.44
C LEU A 169 38.45 -51.63 -16.49
N THR A 170 37.22 -51.49 -16.97
CA THR A 170 36.25 -52.59 -17.00
C THR A 170 36.35 -53.47 -18.23
N MET A 171 36.87 -52.94 -19.34
CA MET A 171 37.04 -53.62 -20.63
C MET A 171 38.42 -53.32 -21.24
N PRO A 172 39.53 -53.72 -20.58
CA PRO A 172 40.89 -53.35 -21.01
C PRO A 172 41.29 -53.90 -22.39
N SER A 173 40.57 -54.89 -22.91
CA SER A 173 40.75 -55.42 -24.27
C SER A 173 40.14 -54.55 -25.36
N TRP A 174 39.29 -53.57 -25.01
CA TRP A 174 38.72 -52.62 -25.95
C TRP A 174 39.66 -51.42 -26.11
N THR A 175 40.38 -51.40 -27.23
CA THR A 175 41.41 -50.37 -27.52
C THR A 175 40.97 -49.35 -28.58
N GLU A 176 39.75 -49.50 -29.09
CA GLU A 176 39.25 -48.70 -30.20
C GLU A 176 38.97 -47.26 -29.76
N ARG A 177 39.44 -46.28 -30.54
CA ARG A 177 39.33 -44.84 -30.26
C ARG A 177 38.95 -44.02 -31.50
N HIS A 178 38.71 -44.67 -32.63
CA HIS A 178 38.30 -44.02 -33.85
C HIS A 178 36.84 -43.53 -33.74
N VAL A 179 36.60 -42.30 -34.19
CA VAL A 179 35.27 -41.67 -34.25
C VAL A 179 34.18 -42.53 -34.91
N PRO A 180 34.44 -43.29 -36.01
CA PRO A 180 33.43 -44.17 -36.62
C PRO A 180 33.13 -45.46 -35.83
N ASP A 181 33.73 -45.69 -34.65
CA ASP A 181 33.44 -46.87 -33.84
C ASP A 181 32.07 -46.76 -33.14
N VAL A 182 31.34 -47.88 -33.11
CA VAL A 182 30.01 -47.95 -32.50
C VAL A 182 30.08 -47.78 -30.99
N GLY A 183 31.13 -48.29 -30.33
CA GLY A 183 31.34 -48.14 -28.90
C GLY A 183 31.62 -46.68 -28.52
N ILE A 184 32.45 -45.98 -29.29
CA ILE A 184 32.69 -44.54 -29.13
C ILE A 184 31.40 -43.75 -29.36
N ALA A 185 30.62 -44.06 -30.40
CA ALA A 185 29.35 -43.39 -30.66
C ALA A 185 28.33 -43.55 -29.50
N LEU A 186 28.26 -44.73 -28.88
CA LEU A 186 27.40 -44.96 -27.71
C LEU A 186 27.86 -44.17 -26.49
N VAL A 187 29.16 -44.07 -26.24
CA VAL A 187 29.71 -43.24 -25.16
C VAL A 187 29.38 -41.76 -25.38
N GLU A 188 29.49 -41.28 -26.62
CA GLU A 188 29.16 -39.89 -26.96
C GLU A 188 27.65 -39.61 -26.83
N LEU A 189 26.77 -40.53 -27.23
CA LEU A 189 25.33 -40.41 -27.01
C LEU A 189 24.98 -40.39 -25.51
N LEU A 190 25.59 -41.26 -24.70
CA LEU A 190 25.36 -41.28 -23.25
C LEU A 190 25.92 -40.04 -22.56
N ALA A 191 27.07 -39.52 -22.99
CA ALA A 191 27.63 -38.28 -22.48
C ALA A 191 26.75 -37.06 -22.82
N TYR A 192 26.19 -37.04 -24.04
CA TYR A 192 25.23 -36.00 -24.45
C TYR A 192 23.94 -36.05 -23.62
N GLU A 193 23.36 -37.24 -23.42
CA GLU A 193 22.17 -37.38 -22.56
C GLU A 193 22.49 -37.05 -21.09
N GLY A 194 23.69 -37.39 -20.60
CA GLY A 194 24.17 -37.03 -19.27
C GLY A 194 24.26 -35.52 -19.06
N ASP A 195 24.87 -34.80 -20.00
CA ASP A 195 24.95 -33.33 -20.01
C ASP A 195 23.55 -32.71 -20.05
N ARG A 196 22.71 -33.18 -20.98
CA ARG A 196 21.30 -32.71 -21.12
C ARG A 196 20.50 -32.91 -19.82
N LEU A 197 20.62 -34.07 -19.17
CA LEU A 197 19.93 -34.36 -17.91
C LEU A 197 20.51 -33.54 -16.75
N SER A 198 21.82 -33.35 -16.70
CA SER A 198 22.47 -32.51 -15.68
C SER A 198 21.98 -31.06 -15.79
N TYR A 199 21.97 -30.50 -17.00
CA TYR A 199 21.43 -29.17 -17.26
C TYR A 199 19.97 -29.06 -16.82
N GLN A 200 19.13 -30.07 -17.12
CA GLN A 200 17.73 -30.09 -16.69
C GLN A 200 17.59 -30.11 -15.17
N GLN A 201 18.43 -30.88 -14.46
CA GLN A 201 18.44 -30.90 -13.00
C GLN A 201 18.81 -29.54 -12.41
N ASP A 202 19.84 -28.90 -12.93
CA ASP A 202 20.30 -27.58 -12.45
C ASP A 202 19.27 -26.49 -12.74
N ALA A 203 18.62 -26.53 -13.90
CA ALA A 203 17.52 -25.61 -14.23
C ALA A 203 16.33 -25.78 -13.28
N VAL A 204 15.91 -27.02 -13.00
CA VAL A 204 14.81 -27.29 -12.05
C VAL A 204 15.20 -26.92 -10.62
N ALA A 205 16.43 -27.22 -10.19
CA ALA A 205 16.94 -26.89 -8.86
C ALA A 205 17.01 -25.37 -8.65
N THR A 206 17.35 -24.60 -9.68
CA THR A 206 17.35 -23.14 -9.65
C THR A 206 15.95 -22.60 -9.34
N GLU A 207 14.89 -23.21 -9.90
CA GLU A 207 13.51 -22.78 -9.68
C GLU A 207 12.88 -23.29 -8.36
N ALA A 208 13.56 -24.21 -7.65
CA ALA A 208 13.03 -24.88 -6.48
C ALA A 208 12.97 -24.01 -5.21
N TYR A 209 13.73 -22.91 -5.16
CA TYR A 209 13.76 -22.00 -4.01
C TYR A 209 13.46 -20.57 -4.44
N LEU A 210 12.73 -19.82 -3.61
CA LEU A 210 12.39 -18.42 -3.90
C LEU A 210 13.64 -17.58 -4.20
N ASP A 211 14.73 -17.78 -3.45
CA ASP A 211 15.95 -16.98 -3.60
C ASP A 211 16.76 -17.30 -4.87
N THR A 212 16.55 -18.46 -5.49
CA THR A 212 17.26 -18.86 -6.71
C THR A 212 16.39 -18.79 -7.96
N ALA A 213 15.06 -18.82 -7.81
CA ALA A 213 14.11 -18.86 -8.90
C ALA A 213 14.20 -17.62 -9.80
N ARG A 214 14.21 -17.85 -11.11
CA ARG A 214 14.31 -16.80 -12.13
C ARG A 214 13.00 -16.59 -12.87
N LEU A 215 12.21 -17.66 -13.02
CA LEU A 215 10.92 -17.58 -13.70
C LEU A 215 9.86 -16.96 -12.78
N ARG A 216 9.13 -15.98 -13.31
CA ARG A 216 7.99 -15.32 -12.68
C ARG A 216 6.96 -16.34 -12.20
N VAL A 217 6.67 -17.36 -13.00
CA VAL A 217 5.69 -18.39 -12.64
C VAL A 217 6.14 -19.19 -11.42
N SER A 218 7.42 -19.55 -11.33
CA SER A 218 7.98 -20.25 -10.16
C SER A 218 7.94 -19.37 -8.92
N VAL A 219 8.39 -18.12 -9.06
CA VAL A 219 8.40 -17.12 -7.99
C VAL A 219 6.98 -16.85 -7.47
N ARG A 220 6.01 -16.72 -8.37
CA ARG A 220 4.59 -16.59 -8.02
C ARG A 220 4.07 -17.80 -7.24
N ARG A 221 4.47 -19.02 -7.60
CA ARG A 221 4.09 -20.23 -6.84
C ARG A 221 4.70 -20.23 -5.43
N HIS A 222 5.96 -19.82 -5.29
CA HIS A 222 6.60 -19.68 -3.97
C HIS A 222 5.96 -18.58 -3.13
N ALA A 223 5.70 -17.42 -3.73
CA ALA A 223 5.08 -16.27 -3.06
C ALA A 223 3.68 -16.61 -2.50
N ARG A 224 2.90 -17.44 -3.20
CA ARG A 224 1.60 -17.93 -2.72
C ARG A 224 1.68 -18.73 -1.43
N LEU A 225 2.83 -19.35 -1.09
CA LEU A 225 2.98 -20.08 0.17
C LEU A 225 3.02 -19.17 1.39
N VAL A 226 3.32 -17.89 1.19
CA VAL A 226 3.38 -16.85 2.24
C VAL A 226 2.27 -15.81 2.04
N ASP A 227 1.22 -16.16 1.31
CA ASP A 227 0.09 -15.28 0.96
C ASP A 227 0.52 -13.95 0.30
N TYR A 228 1.71 -13.91 -0.31
CA TYR A 228 2.17 -12.78 -1.09
C TYR A 228 1.68 -12.90 -2.53
N PHE A 229 1.01 -11.86 -2.99
CA PHE A 229 0.50 -11.82 -4.33
C PHE A 229 1.36 -10.95 -5.24
N VAL A 230 1.95 -11.61 -6.24
CA VAL A 230 2.69 -10.95 -7.31
C VAL A 230 1.71 -10.30 -8.29
N HIS A 231 1.73 -8.98 -8.43
CA HIS A 231 0.84 -8.25 -9.34
C HIS A 231 1.34 -8.29 -10.79
N ASP A 232 0.43 -8.42 -11.76
CA ASP A 232 0.74 -8.42 -13.20
C ASP A 232 0.81 -7.03 -13.82
N GLY A 233 0.82 -5.99 -12.99
CA GLY A 233 0.85 -4.60 -13.39
C GLY A 233 -0.50 -3.93 -13.21
N CYS A 234 -0.62 -2.69 -13.67
CA CYS A 234 -1.86 -1.93 -13.68
C CYS A 234 -1.87 -0.93 -14.83
N SER A 235 -3.06 -0.60 -15.32
CA SER A 235 -3.27 0.46 -16.29
C SER A 235 -3.37 1.83 -15.62
N ALA A 236 -2.79 2.83 -16.27
CA ALA A 236 -2.86 4.21 -15.82
C ALA A 236 -4.28 4.78 -15.96
N ARG A 237 -4.61 5.74 -15.10
CA ARG A 237 -5.87 6.49 -15.14
C ARG A 237 -5.62 7.98 -15.24
N ALA A 238 -6.56 8.68 -15.86
CA ALA A 238 -6.50 10.13 -16.03
C ALA A 238 -7.89 10.76 -15.94
N TRP A 239 -7.90 12.02 -15.52
CA TRP A 239 -9.07 12.90 -15.65
C TRP A 239 -8.96 13.68 -16.96
N VAL A 240 -9.93 13.47 -17.86
CA VAL A 240 -10.04 14.22 -19.12
C VAL A 240 -11.11 15.28 -18.97
N CYS A 241 -10.74 16.53 -19.25
CA CYS A 241 -11.63 17.67 -19.34
C CYS A 241 -12.01 17.93 -20.80
N LEU A 242 -13.30 18.14 -21.04
CA LEU A 242 -13.82 18.53 -22.34
C LEU A 242 -14.41 19.93 -22.27
N GLU A 243 -14.34 20.66 -23.37
CA GLU A 243 -15.09 21.90 -23.54
C GLU A 243 -16.08 21.78 -24.68
N ALA A 244 -17.32 22.21 -24.45
CA ALA A 244 -18.39 22.15 -25.44
C ALA A 244 -19.10 23.50 -25.62
N ASP A 245 -19.45 23.84 -26.85
CA ASP A 245 -20.17 25.08 -27.21
C ASP A 245 -21.68 24.97 -26.97
N GLU A 246 -22.20 23.74 -26.93
CA GLU A 246 -23.60 23.40 -26.67
C GLU A 246 -23.69 22.19 -25.72
N GLU A 247 -24.91 21.81 -25.32
CA GLU A 247 -25.09 20.57 -24.57
C GLU A 247 -24.88 19.36 -25.50
N VAL A 248 -23.88 18.53 -25.18
CA VAL A 248 -23.50 17.38 -26.01
C VAL A 248 -23.57 16.09 -25.19
N PRO A 249 -24.51 15.18 -25.49
CA PRO A 249 -24.54 13.87 -24.87
C PRO A 249 -23.46 12.98 -25.50
N LEU A 250 -22.57 12.42 -24.67
CA LEU A 250 -21.61 11.40 -25.04
C LEU A 250 -22.19 10.02 -24.70
N PRO A 251 -22.64 9.24 -25.72
CA PRO A 251 -23.26 7.95 -25.46
C PRO A 251 -22.22 6.90 -25.03
N GLN A 252 -22.62 6.06 -24.09
CA GLN A 252 -21.78 4.97 -23.57
C GLN A 252 -21.21 4.10 -24.69
N GLY A 253 -19.92 3.78 -24.62
CA GLY A 253 -19.25 2.86 -25.53
C GLY A 253 -19.07 3.36 -26.97
N ALA A 254 -19.57 4.55 -27.31
CA ALA A 254 -19.45 5.13 -28.64
C ALA A 254 -18.21 6.00 -28.82
N PHE A 255 -17.48 6.29 -27.75
CA PHE A 255 -16.30 7.14 -27.77
C PHE A 255 -15.16 6.57 -26.90
N ARG A 256 -13.94 6.98 -27.22
CA ARG A 256 -12.72 6.78 -26.43
C ARG A 256 -11.81 8.00 -26.61
N PHE A 257 -10.66 8.01 -25.95
CA PHE A 257 -9.70 9.11 -26.03
C PHE A 257 -8.36 8.63 -26.57
N ALA A 258 -7.63 9.52 -27.22
CA ALA A 258 -6.30 9.26 -27.73
C ALA A 258 -5.31 10.33 -27.26
N ALA A 259 -4.11 9.89 -26.91
CA ALA A 259 -2.95 10.74 -26.67
C ALA A 259 -2.07 10.75 -27.93
N LEU A 260 -2.33 11.70 -28.83
CA LEU A 260 -1.53 11.86 -30.05
C LEU A 260 -0.35 12.79 -29.82
N PRO A 261 0.84 12.51 -30.39
CA PRO A 261 1.95 13.44 -30.41
C PRO A 261 1.57 14.79 -31.05
N ALA A 262 2.21 15.87 -30.60
CA ALA A 262 1.94 17.20 -31.13
C ALA A 262 2.15 17.28 -32.66
N GLY A 263 1.19 17.90 -33.36
CA GLY A 263 1.21 18.05 -34.82
C GLY A 263 0.60 16.90 -35.62
N VAL A 264 0.34 15.75 -34.99
CA VAL A 264 -0.34 14.62 -35.64
C VAL A 264 -1.84 14.89 -35.72
N LEU A 265 -2.42 14.81 -36.93
CA LEU A 265 -3.84 15.10 -37.19
C LEU A 265 -4.28 16.44 -36.55
N ALA A 266 -3.47 17.48 -36.69
CA ALA A 266 -3.77 18.81 -36.14
C ALA A 266 -4.95 19.47 -36.87
N ASP A 267 -5.09 19.23 -38.18
CA ASP A 267 -6.12 19.86 -39.03
C ASP A 267 -7.53 19.28 -38.82
N GLU A 268 -7.64 18.07 -38.26
CA GLU A 268 -8.91 17.36 -38.05
C GLU A 268 -9.67 17.84 -36.79
N GLY A 269 -9.04 18.68 -35.97
CA GLY A 269 -9.63 19.20 -34.73
C GLY A 269 -9.65 18.19 -33.57
N PRO A 270 -10.43 18.47 -32.49
CA PRO A 270 -10.43 17.68 -31.26
C PRO A 270 -11.22 16.36 -31.35
N VAL A 271 -12.11 16.23 -32.33
CA VAL A 271 -13.00 15.06 -32.53
C VAL A 271 -12.54 14.30 -33.76
N LEU A 272 -12.18 13.03 -33.59
CA LEU A 272 -11.77 12.14 -34.67
C LEU A 272 -12.76 11.00 -34.85
N GLN A 273 -12.81 10.41 -36.04
CA GLN A 273 -13.42 9.10 -36.26
C GLN A 273 -12.37 8.00 -36.11
N GLN A 274 -12.80 6.78 -35.79
CA GLN A 274 -11.87 5.64 -35.73
C GLN A 274 -11.10 5.45 -37.06
N SER A 275 -11.74 5.70 -38.20
CA SER A 275 -11.11 5.63 -39.52
C SER A 275 -9.92 6.59 -39.71
N ASP A 276 -9.85 7.68 -38.93
CA ASP A 276 -8.73 8.62 -38.99
C ASP A 276 -7.48 8.05 -38.32
N LEU A 277 -7.67 7.21 -37.30
CA LEU A 277 -6.61 6.49 -36.60
C LEU A 277 -6.18 5.19 -37.28
N ASP A 278 -7.01 4.67 -38.19
CA ASP A 278 -6.69 3.50 -39.01
C ASP A 278 -5.78 3.86 -40.21
N ARG A 279 -5.44 5.14 -40.40
CA ARG A 279 -4.56 5.61 -41.49
C ARG A 279 -3.13 5.05 -41.31
N PRO A 280 -2.52 4.47 -42.36
CA PRO A 280 -1.18 3.93 -42.25
C PRO A 280 -0.13 5.04 -42.03
N GLY A 281 0.91 4.74 -41.25
CA GLY A 281 2.04 5.65 -41.03
C GLY A 281 1.88 6.65 -39.88
N LEU A 282 0.82 6.53 -39.07
CA LEU A 282 0.73 7.26 -37.81
C LEU A 282 1.82 6.79 -36.83
N PRO A 283 2.41 7.69 -36.02
CA PRO A 283 3.30 7.30 -34.94
C PRO A 283 2.55 6.51 -33.86
N GLU A 284 3.28 5.83 -32.98
CA GLU A 284 2.69 5.19 -31.80
C GLU A 284 1.91 6.22 -30.96
N TYR A 285 0.75 5.80 -30.47
CA TYR A 285 -0.14 6.61 -29.66
C TYR A 285 -0.83 5.75 -28.61
N GLU A 286 -1.24 6.37 -27.52
CA GLU A 286 -1.92 5.68 -26.43
C GLU A 286 -3.42 5.94 -26.46
N VAL A 287 -4.20 4.92 -26.12
CA VAL A 287 -5.67 4.96 -26.11
C VAL A 287 -6.18 4.80 -24.68
N PHE A 288 -7.19 5.60 -24.35
CA PHE A 288 -7.84 5.59 -23.06
C PHE A 288 -9.36 5.43 -23.22
N GLU A 289 -9.97 4.58 -22.41
CA GLU A 289 -11.41 4.33 -22.43
C GLU A 289 -12.07 4.85 -21.15
N PRO A 290 -13.31 5.36 -21.20
CA PRO A 290 -14.07 5.75 -20.01
C PRO A 290 -14.21 4.56 -19.05
N VAL A 291 -13.99 4.83 -17.75
CA VAL A 291 -14.09 3.78 -16.71
C VAL A 291 -15.54 3.50 -16.30
N HIS A 292 -16.40 4.52 -16.37
CA HIS A 292 -17.80 4.41 -15.99
C HIS A 292 -18.71 4.13 -17.20
N ALA A 293 -19.77 3.38 -16.94
CA ALA A 293 -20.78 3.00 -17.92
C ALA A 293 -21.82 4.10 -18.21
N GLU A 294 -21.90 5.13 -17.39
CA GLU A 294 -22.94 6.15 -17.51
C GLU A 294 -22.75 7.06 -18.73
N PRO A 295 -23.85 7.52 -19.37
CA PRO A 295 -23.76 8.58 -20.36
C PRO A 295 -23.26 9.88 -19.71
N VAL A 296 -22.37 10.58 -20.41
CA VAL A 296 -21.85 11.88 -19.94
C VAL A 296 -22.56 12.97 -20.72
N LEU A 297 -23.12 13.97 -20.03
CA LEU A 297 -23.69 15.15 -20.66
C LEU A 297 -22.72 16.33 -20.50
N LEU A 298 -22.11 16.77 -21.60
CA LEU A 298 -21.28 17.97 -21.58
C LEU A 298 -22.18 19.20 -21.54
N ARG A 299 -21.83 20.18 -20.71
CA ARG A 299 -22.55 21.46 -20.62
C ARG A 299 -21.60 22.64 -20.86
N PRO A 300 -22.00 23.68 -21.61
CA PRO A 300 -21.16 24.87 -21.75
C PRO A 300 -20.86 25.56 -20.42
N ALA A 301 -21.83 25.54 -19.49
CA ALA A 301 -21.67 26.07 -18.12
C ALA A 301 -20.59 25.34 -17.31
N HIS A 302 -20.20 24.13 -17.70
CA HIS A 302 -19.18 23.33 -17.03
C HIS A 302 -17.76 23.52 -17.58
N ASN A 303 -17.61 24.28 -18.68
CA ASN A 303 -16.31 24.55 -19.29
C ASN A 303 -15.41 25.36 -18.35
N ARG A 304 -15.97 26.36 -17.70
CA ARG A 304 -15.29 27.27 -16.76
C ARG A 304 -16.30 27.75 -15.73
N ILE A 305 -16.09 27.37 -14.47
CA ILE A 305 -16.95 27.72 -13.34
C ILE A 305 -16.17 28.66 -12.43
N SER A 306 -16.73 29.85 -12.22
CA SER A 306 -16.15 30.89 -11.38
C SER A 306 -16.38 30.60 -9.90
N LEU A 307 -15.34 30.82 -9.08
CA LEU A 307 -15.47 30.78 -7.62
C LEU A 307 -15.92 32.16 -7.11
N TRP A 308 -16.88 32.18 -6.21
CA TRP A 308 -17.43 33.41 -5.64
C TRP A 308 -16.58 33.91 -4.49
N THR A 309 -16.14 35.17 -4.56
CA THR A 309 -15.27 35.81 -3.54
C THR A 309 -16.02 36.73 -2.60
N TRP A 310 -17.36 36.74 -2.59
CA TRP A 310 -18.20 37.56 -1.70
C TRP A 310 -17.89 39.08 -1.73
N GLY A 311 -17.33 39.57 -2.83
CA GLY A 311 -16.96 40.98 -3.01
C GLY A 311 -15.54 41.34 -2.58
N ASP A 312 -14.75 40.37 -2.11
CA ASP A 312 -13.35 40.57 -1.73
C ASP A 312 -12.38 40.31 -2.91
N HIS A 313 -11.20 40.95 -2.83
CA HIS A 313 -10.10 40.84 -3.79
C HIS A 313 -8.88 40.14 -3.15
N ASP A 314 -8.02 39.55 -3.99
CA ASP A 314 -6.86 38.75 -3.56
C ASP A 314 -7.25 37.56 -2.65
N CYS A 315 -8.37 36.92 -2.95
CA CYS A 315 -8.89 35.79 -2.20
C CYS A 315 -8.17 34.49 -2.58
N PHE A 316 -7.87 33.67 -1.57
CA PHE A 316 -7.25 32.35 -1.76
C PHE A 316 -8.10 31.27 -1.09
N LEU A 317 -8.29 30.15 -1.78
CA LEU A 317 -8.59 28.90 -1.10
C LEU A 317 -7.29 28.38 -0.46
N PRO A 318 -7.24 28.21 0.88
CA PRO A 318 -6.03 27.76 1.54
C PRO A 318 -5.69 26.31 1.20
N LYS A 319 -4.41 25.95 1.32
CA LYS A 319 -3.99 24.55 1.35
C LYS A 319 -4.76 23.83 2.46
N GLY A 320 -5.40 22.72 2.13
CA GLY A 320 -6.26 21.94 3.03
C GLY A 320 -7.74 22.30 2.97
N ALA A 321 -8.17 23.22 2.09
CA ALA A 321 -9.58 23.54 1.90
C ALA A 321 -10.39 22.32 1.42
N THR A 322 -11.60 22.18 1.96
CA THR A 322 -12.58 21.11 1.66
C THR A 322 -13.95 21.65 1.25
N SER A 323 -14.04 22.95 0.99
CA SER A 323 -15.27 23.63 0.60
C SER A 323 -14.96 24.88 -0.21
N ALA A 324 -15.89 25.26 -1.09
CA ALA A 324 -15.84 26.51 -1.85
C ALA A 324 -17.25 26.98 -2.21
N THR A 325 -17.37 28.23 -2.60
CA THR A 325 -18.61 28.81 -3.13
C THR A 325 -18.43 29.06 -4.63
N LEU A 326 -19.37 28.57 -5.45
CA LEU A 326 -19.38 28.74 -6.90
C LEU A 326 -20.46 29.73 -7.31
N ALA A 327 -20.18 30.52 -8.34
CA ALA A 327 -21.19 31.37 -8.98
C ALA A 327 -22.06 30.55 -9.93
N ASP A 328 -23.39 30.63 -9.77
CA ASP A 328 -24.38 29.87 -10.55
C ASP A 328 -25.45 30.79 -11.13
N THR A 329 -25.02 31.83 -11.86
CA THR A 329 -25.85 32.97 -12.27
C THR A 329 -27.18 32.59 -12.92
N ASP A 330 -27.19 31.53 -13.73
CA ASP A 330 -28.37 31.08 -14.47
C ASP A 330 -28.98 29.77 -13.93
N ARG A 331 -28.55 29.30 -12.74
CA ARG A 331 -28.88 27.95 -12.22
C ARG A 331 -28.57 26.82 -13.22
N GLY A 332 -27.59 27.05 -14.09
CA GLY A 332 -27.22 26.17 -15.20
C GLY A 332 -26.13 25.16 -14.85
N LEU A 333 -25.54 25.24 -13.65
CA LEU A 333 -24.51 24.29 -13.23
C LEU A 333 -25.09 22.90 -12.93
N CYS A 334 -26.28 22.80 -12.34
CA CYS A 334 -26.93 21.52 -12.03
C CYS A 334 -26.00 20.44 -11.41
N LEU A 335 -25.04 20.87 -10.57
CA LEU A 335 -24.07 19.97 -9.93
C LEU A 335 -24.72 19.19 -8.80
N THR A 336 -24.30 17.94 -8.61
CA THR A 336 -24.80 17.03 -7.57
C THR A 336 -23.65 16.37 -6.82
N ALA A 337 -23.94 15.75 -5.68
CA ALA A 337 -22.94 14.96 -4.96
C ALA A 337 -22.47 13.79 -5.84
N GLY A 338 -21.16 13.60 -5.95
CA GLY A 338 -20.54 12.63 -6.84
C GLY A 338 -19.86 13.23 -8.06
N ASP A 339 -20.27 14.43 -8.48
CA ASP A 339 -19.64 15.16 -9.59
C ASP A 339 -18.18 15.51 -9.26
N VAL A 340 -17.35 15.60 -10.29
CA VAL A 340 -15.91 15.88 -10.15
C VAL A 340 -15.61 17.27 -10.69
N LEU A 341 -14.94 18.08 -9.89
CA LEU A 341 -14.41 19.37 -10.31
C LEU A 341 -12.90 19.33 -10.42
N VAL A 342 -12.36 19.86 -11.50
CA VAL A 342 -10.92 20.13 -11.63
C VAL A 342 -10.67 21.60 -11.37
N PHE A 343 -10.01 21.90 -10.24
CA PHE A 343 -9.50 23.23 -9.96
C PHE A 343 -8.19 23.45 -10.69
N GLU A 344 -8.03 24.59 -11.36
CA GLU A 344 -6.76 24.99 -11.97
C GLU A 344 -6.52 26.50 -11.93
N GLU A 345 -5.24 26.88 -11.91
CA GLU A 345 -4.79 28.25 -12.20
C GLU A 345 -4.79 28.50 -13.72
N LEU A 346 -5.54 29.49 -14.17
CA LEU A 346 -5.66 29.90 -15.58
C LEU A 346 -4.57 30.87 -16.03
N VAL A 347 -4.16 31.77 -15.15
CA VAL A 347 -3.20 32.85 -15.43
C VAL A 347 -2.27 33.02 -14.24
N GLY A 348 -1.03 33.45 -14.50
CA GLY A 348 -0.08 33.71 -13.43
C GLY A 348 -0.59 34.79 -12.48
N VAL A 349 -0.57 34.51 -11.17
CA VAL A 349 -1.12 35.39 -10.10
C VAL A 349 -0.68 36.86 -10.26
N LYS A 350 0.59 37.11 -10.62
CA LYS A 350 1.16 38.46 -10.71
C LYS A 350 1.07 39.10 -12.11
N SER A 351 1.15 38.28 -13.15
CA SER A 351 1.25 38.80 -14.53
C SER A 351 -0.09 38.88 -15.24
N GLY A 352 -1.08 38.08 -14.83
CA GLY A 352 -2.38 37.96 -15.51
C GLY A 352 -2.28 37.31 -16.89
N VAL A 353 -1.14 36.68 -17.20
CA VAL A 353 -0.89 36.02 -18.49
C VAL A 353 -1.04 34.51 -18.34
N ALA A 354 -1.74 33.89 -19.29
CA ALA A 354 -1.99 32.43 -19.28
C ALA A 354 -0.71 31.59 -19.37
N ALA A 355 0.30 32.06 -20.10
CA ALA A 355 1.59 31.38 -20.23
C ALA A 355 2.39 31.30 -18.91
N ASP A 356 2.07 32.16 -17.93
CA ASP A 356 2.74 32.20 -16.63
C ASP A 356 1.96 31.47 -15.53
N ALA A 357 0.85 30.80 -15.87
CA ALA A 357 0.05 30.05 -14.91
C ALA A 357 0.86 28.90 -14.30
N ASP A 358 0.75 28.68 -12.98
CA ASP A 358 1.39 27.53 -12.36
C ASP A 358 0.61 26.23 -12.64
N HIS A 359 1.12 25.42 -13.57
CA HIS A 359 0.51 24.14 -13.97
C HIS A 359 0.62 23.05 -12.89
N THR A 360 1.28 23.32 -11.75
CA THR A 360 1.26 22.45 -10.57
C THR A 360 0.07 22.75 -9.65
N HIS A 361 -0.57 23.91 -9.80
CA HIS A 361 -1.81 24.28 -9.10
C HIS A 361 -3.04 23.72 -9.83
N ARG A 362 -3.10 22.39 -9.94
CA ARG A 362 -4.24 21.67 -10.51
C ARG A 362 -4.61 20.48 -9.66
N GLN A 363 -5.90 20.31 -9.37
CA GLN A 363 -6.38 19.18 -8.55
C GLN A 363 -7.84 18.83 -8.88
N ALA A 364 -8.13 17.54 -9.02
CA ALA A 364 -9.48 17.04 -9.11
C ALA A 364 -10.04 16.78 -7.71
N VAL A 365 -11.29 17.15 -7.46
CA VAL A 365 -12.03 16.86 -6.22
C VAL A 365 -13.39 16.28 -6.55
N ARG A 366 -13.87 15.34 -5.74
CA ARG A 366 -15.25 14.83 -5.84
C ARG A 366 -16.16 15.51 -4.84
N LEU A 367 -17.29 16.03 -5.31
CA LEU A 367 -18.26 16.71 -4.46
C LEU A 367 -18.96 15.72 -3.52
N THR A 368 -18.95 16.00 -2.23
CA THR A 368 -19.69 15.24 -1.20
C THR A 368 -21.04 15.89 -0.87
N SER A 369 -21.15 17.21 -1.04
CA SER A 369 -22.42 17.92 -0.93
C SER A 369 -22.43 19.12 -1.86
N VAL A 370 -23.62 19.42 -2.40
CA VAL A 370 -23.90 20.64 -3.16
C VAL A 370 -25.17 21.25 -2.57
N THR A 371 -25.08 22.49 -2.11
CA THR A 371 -26.21 23.21 -1.51
C THR A 371 -26.44 24.49 -2.29
N GLU A 372 -27.67 24.68 -2.77
CA GLU A 372 -28.08 25.93 -3.40
C GLU A 372 -28.23 27.03 -2.35
N THR A 373 -27.60 28.17 -2.60
CA THR A 373 -27.77 29.39 -1.80
C THR A 373 -27.86 30.61 -2.71
N THR A 374 -28.09 31.78 -2.14
CA THR A 374 -28.17 33.05 -2.86
C THR A 374 -27.51 34.14 -2.02
N ASP A 375 -26.65 34.93 -2.63
CA ASP A 375 -26.15 36.15 -2.03
C ASP A 375 -27.24 37.22 -2.12
N GLU A 376 -27.89 37.53 -0.99
CA GLU A 376 -28.99 38.49 -0.92
C GLU A 376 -28.56 39.93 -1.28
N LEU A 377 -27.28 40.28 -1.10
CA LEU A 377 -26.78 41.63 -1.37
C LEU A 377 -26.61 41.87 -2.87
N TYR A 378 -26.09 40.87 -3.59
CA TYR A 378 -25.83 40.96 -5.03
C TYR A 378 -26.93 40.28 -5.88
N CYS A 379 -27.94 39.69 -5.24
CA CYS A 379 -28.95 38.84 -5.89
C CYS A 379 -28.32 37.74 -6.76
N GLN A 380 -27.14 37.25 -6.34
CA GLN A 380 -26.35 36.28 -7.10
C GLN A 380 -26.71 34.86 -6.63
N PRO A 381 -27.23 33.98 -7.49
CA PRO A 381 -27.39 32.58 -7.16
C PRO A 381 -26.02 31.89 -7.05
N LEU A 382 -25.88 31.05 -6.03
CA LEU A 382 -24.62 30.41 -5.65
C LEU A 382 -24.83 28.91 -5.37
N LEU A 383 -23.73 28.16 -5.44
CA LEU A 383 -23.62 26.81 -4.92
C LEU A 383 -22.53 26.73 -3.85
N GLU A 384 -22.89 26.28 -2.66
CA GLU A 384 -21.95 25.87 -1.63
C GLU A 384 -21.59 24.40 -1.83
N ILE A 385 -20.33 24.15 -2.17
CA ILE A 385 -19.82 22.81 -2.42
C ILE A 385 -18.88 22.38 -1.31
N THR A 386 -18.93 21.09 -0.97
CA THR A 386 -17.94 20.45 -0.10
C THR A 386 -17.40 19.20 -0.76
N TRP A 387 -16.18 18.80 -0.38
CA TRP A 387 -15.57 17.56 -0.80
C TRP A 387 -14.84 16.88 0.36
N ALA A 388 -14.47 15.62 0.16
CA ALA A 388 -13.84 14.80 1.18
C ALA A 388 -12.44 15.31 1.57
N ARG A 389 -12.00 15.00 2.80
CA ARG A 389 -10.70 15.46 3.32
C ARG A 389 -9.52 14.87 2.54
N GLU A 390 -9.71 13.69 1.97
CA GLU A 390 -8.76 12.99 1.10
C GLU A 390 -8.49 13.79 -0.20
N ASP A 391 -9.46 14.59 -0.63
CA ASP A 391 -9.36 15.52 -1.77
C ASP A 391 -9.04 16.96 -1.33
N ALA A 392 -8.65 17.21 -0.08
CA ALA A 392 -8.31 18.54 0.40
C ALA A 392 -7.18 19.16 -0.46
N LEU A 393 -7.29 20.45 -0.78
CA LEU A 393 -6.35 21.09 -1.72
C LEU A 393 -4.89 21.00 -1.22
N THR A 394 -3.99 20.52 -2.08
CA THR A 394 -2.58 20.30 -1.72
C THR A 394 -1.71 21.57 -1.81
N PHE A 395 -2.26 22.62 -2.42
CA PHE A 395 -1.69 23.95 -2.63
C PHE A 395 -2.75 25.04 -2.33
N PRO A 396 -2.34 26.28 -2.02
CA PRO A 396 -3.27 27.40 -1.98
C PRO A 396 -3.66 27.83 -3.41
N LEU A 397 -4.95 27.98 -3.69
CA LEU A 397 -5.44 28.44 -5.01
C LEU A 397 -5.88 29.90 -4.91
N CYS A 398 -5.19 30.79 -5.63
CA CYS A 398 -5.64 32.17 -5.79
C CYS A 398 -6.90 32.19 -6.68
N VAL A 399 -8.00 32.77 -6.20
CA VAL A 399 -9.26 32.84 -6.94
C VAL A 399 -9.26 34.06 -7.85
N ASN A 400 -8.92 35.22 -7.30
CA ASN A 400 -8.78 36.47 -8.02
C ASN A 400 -7.49 37.17 -7.57
N ALA A 401 -6.90 37.93 -8.49
CA ALA A 401 -5.77 38.78 -8.17
C ALA A 401 -5.88 40.10 -8.92
N ARG A 402 -5.25 41.13 -8.38
CA ARG A 402 -5.06 42.40 -9.08
C ARG A 402 -3.63 42.52 -9.58
N GLY A 403 -3.46 42.67 -10.89
CA GLY A 403 -2.12 42.69 -11.50
C GLY A 403 -2.10 43.09 -12.97
N GLY A 404 -1.04 42.71 -13.68
CA GLY A 404 -0.86 43.06 -15.09
C GLY A 404 -0.52 44.53 -15.34
N ALA A 405 -0.32 44.90 -16.61
CA ALA A 405 0.12 46.24 -17.02
C ALA A 405 -0.86 47.36 -16.62
N ASP A 406 -2.16 47.04 -16.54
CA ASP A 406 -3.25 47.99 -16.30
C ASP A 406 -3.81 47.93 -14.87
N CYS A 407 -3.24 47.10 -13.97
CA CYS A 407 -3.70 46.92 -12.58
C CYS A 407 -5.21 46.62 -12.44
N THR A 408 -5.72 45.74 -13.31
CA THR A 408 -7.12 45.29 -13.32
C THR A 408 -7.27 43.98 -12.54
N ASP A 409 -8.48 43.75 -12.02
CA ASP A 409 -8.82 42.46 -11.41
C ASP A 409 -9.04 41.43 -12.51
N TYR A 410 -8.46 40.25 -12.34
CA TYR A 410 -8.72 39.10 -13.21
C TYR A 410 -8.90 37.83 -12.38
N GLU A 411 -9.67 36.92 -12.95
CA GLU A 411 -9.88 35.59 -12.38
C GLU A 411 -8.64 34.73 -12.62
N VAL A 412 -8.12 34.16 -11.53
CA VAL A 412 -6.90 33.36 -11.51
C VAL A 412 -7.25 31.87 -11.44
N GLY A 413 -8.05 31.49 -10.44
CA GLY A 413 -8.43 30.10 -10.19
C GLY A 413 -9.85 29.83 -10.67
N VAL A 414 -10.05 28.71 -11.38
CA VAL A 414 -11.36 28.26 -11.84
C VAL A 414 -11.59 26.80 -11.54
N ALA A 415 -12.85 26.38 -11.59
CA ALA A 415 -13.25 24.98 -11.59
C ALA A 415 -13.78 24.56 -12.97
N ARG A 416 -13.64 23.27 -13.30
CA ARG A 416 -14.25 22.66 -14.51
C ARG A 416 -14.98 21.39 -14.13
N ALA A 417 -16.15 21.15 -14.73
CA ALA A 417 -17.02 20.02 -14.39
C ALA A 417 -17.28 19.03 -15.54
N ASN A 418 -16.93 19.38 -16.78
CA ASN A 418 -16.97 18.45 -17.92
C ASN A 418 -15.80 17.45 -17.85
N VAL A 419 -15.82 16.58 -16.84
CA VAL A 419 -14.69 15.73 -16.44
C VAL A 419 -15.08 14.26 -16.57
N VAL A 420 -14.24 13.48 -17.23
CA VAL A 420 -14.42 12.04 -17.46
C VAL A 420 -13.21 11.29 -16.91
N LEU A 421 -13.45 10.23 -16.12
CA LEU A 421 -12.37 9.32 -15.71
C LEU A 421 -12.11 8.32 -16.83
N VAL A 422 -10.86 8.25 -17.26
CA VAL A 422 -10.44 7.32 -18.31
C VAL A 422 -9.31 6.42 -17.82
N GLU A 423 -9.22 5.22 -18.39
CA GLU A 423 -8.17 4.25 -18.11
C GLU A 423 -7.48 3.81 -19.39
N HIS A 424 -6.17 3.61 -19.32
CA HIS A 424 -5.33 3.18 -20.43
C HIS A 424 -5.65 1.75 -20.86
N GLY A 425 -5.78 1.55 -22.18
CA GLY A 425 -6.04 0.26 -22.80
C GLY A 425 -7.20 0.33 -23.80
N ALA A 426 -7.00 -0.23 -24.98
CA ALA A 426 -7.95 -0.27 -26.09
C ALA A 426 -8.65 -1.62 -26.18
N ARG A 427 -9.98 -1.62 -26.19
CA ARG A 427 -10.77 -2.84 -26.39
C ARG A 427 -10.67 -3.30 -27.86
N ILE A 428 -10.33 -4.57 -28.06
CA ILE A 428 -10.01 -5.11 -29.41
C ILE A 428 -11.23 -5.24 -30.32
N ASP A 429 -12.43 -5.40 -29.74
CA ASP A 429 -13.69 -5.55 -30.48
C ASP A 429 -14.44 -4.21 -30.61
N TRP A 430 -13.80 -3.10 -30.24
CA TRP A 430 -14.39 -1.77 -30.37
C TRP A 430 -14.48 -1.35 -31.84
N CYS A 431 -15.57 -0.67 -32.18
CA CYS A 431 -15.87 -0.16 -33.52
C CYS A 431 -15.84 -1.14 -34.70
N GLY A 432 -16.19 -2.40 -34.46
CA GLY A 432 -16.25 -3.44 -35.50
C GLY A 432 -14.98 -4.28 -35.58
N GLY A 433 -14.08 -4.15 -34.61
CA GLY A 433 -13.10 -5.20 -34.32
C GLY A 433 -13.80 -6.50 -33.92
N ALA A 434 -13.11 -7.63 -34.10
CA ALA A 434 -13.62 -8.94 -33.72
C ALA A 434 -13.01 -9.38 -32.39
N PRO A 435 -13.78 -10.04 -31.50
CA PRO A 435 -13.21 -10.66 -30.32
C PRO A 435 -12.27 -11.81 -30.71
N GLU A 436 -11.35 -12.13 -29.83
CA GLU A 436 -10.39 -13.21 -30.05
C GLU A 436 -11.07 -14.58 -29.91
N GLN A 437 -10.73 -15.52 -30.79
CA GLN A 437 -11.30 -16.87 -30.78
C GLN A 437 -10.22 -17.94 -30.55
N HIS A 438 -10.58 -18.94 -29.74
CA HIS A 438 -9.78 -20.14 -29.48
C HIS A 438 -10.62 -21.40 -29.65
N ASP A 439 -10.06 -22.38 -30.37
CA ASP A 439 -10.68 -23.68 -30.53
C ASP A 439 -10.59 -24.46 -29.21
N VAL A 440 -11.75 -24.95 -28.74
CA VAL A 440 -11.85 -25.71 -27.51
C VAL A 440 -11.74 -27.19 -27.85
N PRO A 441 -10.81 -27.95 -27.25
CA PRO A 441 -10.66 -29.37 -27.55
C PRO A 441 -11.93 -30.15 -27.18
N PRO A 442 -12.27 -31.21 -27.92
CA PRO A 442 -13.45 -32.03 -27.64
C PRO A 442 -13.29 -32.83 -26.33
N PRO A 443 -14.40 -33.26 -25.70
CA PRO A 443 -14.39 -33.96 -24.41
C PRO A 443 -13.77 -35.38 -24.38
N GLU A 444 -13.28 -35.92 -25.50
CA GLU A 444 -12.60 -37.23 -25.54
C GLU A 444 -11.35 -37.19 -26.44
N GLY A 445 -10.27 -37.79 -25.94
CA GLY A 445 -9.02 -37.97 -26.69
C GLY A 445 -9.16 -39.09 -27.72
N THR A 446 -9.06 -38.76 -28.99
CA THR A 446 -8.44 -39.69 -29.93
C THR A 446 -7.02 -39.92 -29.42
N GLU A 447 -6.67 -41.14 -29.00
CA GLU A 447 -5.27 -41.52 -28.97
C GLU A 447 -4.70 -41.14 -30.35
N PRO A 448 -3.64 -40.32 -30.45
CA PRO A 448 -2.88 -40.31 -31.68
C PRO A 448 -2.32 -41.72 -31.76
N GLY A 449 -2.99 -42.60 -32.52
CA GLY A 449 -2.47 -43.91 -32.81
C GLY A 449 -1.03 -43.70 -33.22
N CYS A 450 -0.10 -44.33 -32.50
CA CYS A 450 1.28 -44.33 -32.93
C CYS A 450 1.27 -44.64 -34.43
N PRO A 451 1.87 -43.80 -35.29
CA PRO A 451 2.28 -44.32 -36.58
C PRO A 451 3.37 -45.33 -36.22
N ASP A 452 3.00 -46.60 -36.00
CA ASP A 452 3.96 -47.66 -35.85
C ASP A 452 4.92 -47.55 -37.05
N PRO A 453 6.23 -47.30 -36.84
CA PRO A 453 7.16 -47.60 -37.90
C PRO A 453 7.07 -49.10 -38.11
N VAL A 454 6.63 -49.49 -39.31
CA VAL A 454 6.56 -50.89 -39.74
C VAL A 454 7.96 -51.49 -39.59
N GLY A 455 8.16 -52.28 -38.54
CA GLY A 455 9.36 -53.09 -38.37
C GLY A 455 10.04 -52.98 -37.02
N PHE A 456 9.45 -53.60 -35.98
CA PHE A 456 10.23 -54.42 -35.04
C PHE A 456 9.28 -55.39 -34.31
N GLY A 457 9.23 -56.63 -34.84
CA GLY A 457 8.88 -57.88 -34.15
C GLY A 457 7.68 -57.92 -33.18
N CYS A 458 6.51 -58.33 -33.70
CA CYS A 458 5.71 -59.43 -33.13
C CYS A 458 4.63 -59.85 -34.14
N PRO A 459 4.52 -61.14 -34.51
CA PRO A 459 3.33 -61.68 -35.14
C PRO A 459 2.36 -62.11 -34.03
N ASP A 460 1.14 -61.58 -34.04
CA ASP A 460 -0.02 -62.35 -33.57
C ASP A 460 -1.30 -61.70 -34.12
N GLU A 461 -1.78 -62.28 -35.21
CA GLU A 461 -3.18 -62.24 -35.56
C GLU A 461 -3.98 -62.98 -34.47
N ALA A 462 -5.14 -62.43 -34.10
CA ALA A 462 -6.13 -63.00 -33.18
C ALA A 462 -5.87 -62.83 -31.66
N ARG A 463 -6.06 -61.58 -31.18
CA ARG A 463 -6.78 -61.24 -29.94
C ARG A 463 -6.96 -59.72 -29.89
N PRO A 464 -8.17 -59.14 -29.80
CA PRO A 464 -8.30 -57.77 -29.35
C PRO A 464 -7.90 -57.78 -27.87
N ALA A 465 -6.63 -57.47 -27.60
CA ALA A 465 -6.20 -57.12 -26.28
C ALA A 465 -6.95 -55.85 -25.89
N GLN A 466 -8.09 -56.00 -25.20
CA GLN A 466 -8.60 -54.99 -24.30
C GLN A 466 -7.50 -54.80 -23.24
N ARG A 467 -6.51 -53.97 -23.57
CA ARG A 467 -5.70 -53.33 -22.55
C ARG A 467 -6.71 -52.55 -21.71
N PRO A 468 -6.69 -52.64 -20.37
CA PRO A 468 -7.39 -51.68 -19.54
C PRO A 468 -6.86 -50.31 -19.95
N GLY A 469 -7.65 -49.56 -20.72
CA GLY A 469 -7.30 -48.20 -21.09
C GLY A 469 -7.07 -47.46 -19.79
N TYR A 470 -5.93 -46.77 -19.68
CA TYR A 470 -5.81 -45.76 -18.64
C TYR A 470 -7.03 -44.85 -18.75
N PRO A 471 -7.67 -44.45 -17.64
CA PRO A 471 -8.73 -43.45 -17.71
C PRO A 471 -8.19 -42.26 -18.51
N PRO A 472 -8.95 -41.72 -19.48
CA PRO A 472 -8.48 -40.61 -20.28
C PRO A 472 -8.04 -39.50 -19.35
N LEU A 473 -6.82 -39.01 -19.54
CA LEU A 473 -6.32 -37.89 -18.75
C LEU A 473 -7.28 -36.71 -18.96
N PRO A 474 -7.73 -36.03 -17.90
CA PRO A 474 -8.63 -34.90 -18.04
C PRO A 474 -7.98 -33.84 -18.93
N VAL A 475 -8.71 -33.40 -19.96
CA VAL A 475 -8.25 -32.38 -20.90
C VAL A 475 -8.16 -31.05 -20.16
N ARG A 476 -6.94 -30.58 -19.89
CA ARG A 476 -6.71 -29.27 -19.29
C ARG A 476 -6.69 -28.21 -20.38
N PHE A 477 -7.83 -27.58 -20.63
CA PHE A 477 -7.91 -26.44 -21.55
C PHE A 477 -7.37 -25.17 -20.90
N ARG A 478 -6.27 -24.63 -21.44
CA ARG A 478 -5.59 -23.41 -20.96
C ARG A 478 -5.14 -22.54 -22.15
N PRO A 479 -6.05 -21.80 -22.79
CA PRO A 479 -5.70 -20.98 -23.93
C PRO A 479 -4.81 -19.80 -23.51
N ALA A 480 -3.81 -19.49 -24.33
CA ALA A 480 -2.99 -18.30 -24.20
C ALA A 480 -3.53 -17.20 -25.14
N LEU A 481 -3.77 -16.00 -24.61
CA LEU A 481 -4.26 -14.86 -25.38
C LEU A 481 -3.18 -14.36 -26.36
N LYS A 482 -3.59 -14.10 -27.60
CA LYS A 482 -2.75 -13.65 -28.72
C LYS A 482 -2.49 -12.14 -28.64
N HIS A 483 -3.48 -11.34 -28.24
CA HIS A 483 -3.32 -9.89 -28.08
C HIS A 483 -2.59 -9.56 -26.77
N GLN A 484 -1.47 -8.85 -26.88
CA GLN A 484 -0.59 -8.50 -25.76
C GLN A 484 -0.06 -7.07 -25.93
N PRO A 485 0.23 -6.34 -24.83
CA PRO A 485 -0.04 -6.71 -23.45
C PRO A 485 -1.54 -6.55 -23.09
N VAL A 486 -2.08 -7.48 -22.30
CA VAL A 486 -3.46 -7.40 -21.80
C VAL A 486 -3.53 -6.38 -20.66
N THR A 487 -4.47 -5.44 -20.76
CA THR A 487 -4.80 -4.44 -19.74
C THR A 487 -5.05 -5.10 -18.39
N GLN A 488 -4.31 -4.69 -17.35
CA GLN A 488 -4.61 -5.00 -15.95
C GLN A 488 -5.40 -3.84 -15.33
N SER A 489 -6.70 -4.04 -15.12
CA SER A 489 -7.61 -3.00 -14.62
C SER A 489 -7.92 -3.24 -13.15
N ALA A 490 -7.69 -2.23 -12.31
CA ALA A 490 -8.16 -2.25 -10.93
C ALA A 490 -9.69 -2.03 -10.90
N PRO A 491 -10.44 -2.66 -9.98
CA PRO A 491 -11.86 -2.37 -9.86
C PRO A 491 -12.08 -0.87 -9.57
N PHE A 492 -13.09 -0.28 -10.19
CA PHE A 492 -13.52 1.08 -9.90
C PHE A 492 -15.04 1.21 -10.02
N PRO A 493 -15.72 1.82 -9.03
CA PRO A 493 -15.16 2.20 -7.72
C PRO A 493 -14.68 0.97 -6.93
N LEU A 494 -13.81 1.17 -5.94
CA LEU A 494 -13.44 0.07 -5.05
C LEU A 494 -14.66 -0.30 -4.20
N PRO A 495 -15.03 -1.59 -4.07
CA PRO A 495 -16.15 -2.01 -3.24
C PRO A 495 -16.04 -1.51 -1.79
N ALA A 496 -14.82 -1.45 -1.25
CA ALA A 496 -14.56 -0.90 0.08
C ALA A 496 -14.89 0.59 0.19
N ASP A 497 -14.62 1.39 -0.85
CA ASP A 497 -14.96 2.82 -0.87
C ASP A 497 -16.47 3.03 -0.92
N VAL A 498 -17.16 2.24 -1.74
CA VAL A 498 -18.63 2.26 -1.86
C VAL A 498 -19.26 1.91 -0.52
N ALA A 499 -18.83 0.79 0.09
CA ALA A 499 -19.35 0.35 1.37
C ALA A 499 -19.06 1.37 2.50
N ALA A 500 -17.86 1.95 2.53
CA ALA A 500 -17.52 3.01 3.49
C ALA A 500 -18.38 4.27 3.29
N ALA A 501 -18.67 4.66 2.04
CA ALA A 501 -19.50 5.80 1.72
C ALA A 501 -20.98 5.57 2.09
N GLN A 502 -21.52 4.38 1.79
CA GLN A 502 -22.86 3.95 2.21
C GLN A 502 -22.97 3.93 3.74
N ALA A 503 -21.94 3.46 4.45
CA ALA A 503 -21.91 3.49 5.91
C ALA A 503 -21.99 4.93 6.46
N ARG A 504 -21.19 5.86 5.92
CA ARG A 504 -21.26 7.29 6.28
C ARG A 504 -22.63 7.88 5.98
N TRP A 505 -23.23 7.49 4.85
CA TRP A 505 -24.55 7.97 4.44
C TRP A 505 -25.65 7.52 5.41
N LEU A 506 -25.62 6.25 5.81
CA LEU A 506 -26.54 5.68 6.80
C LEU A 506 -26.35 6.25 8.21
N VAL A 507 -25.12 6.56 8.62
CA VAL A 507 -24.83 7.19 9.93
C VAL A 507 -25.55 8.53 10.05
N ALA A 508 -25.54 9.33 8.99
CA ALA A 508 -26.19 10.65 9.00
C ALA A 508 -27.72 10.61 8.74
N LEU A 509 -28.28 9.44 8.41
CA LEU A 509 -29.70 9.29 8.04
C LEU A 509 -30.67 9.77 9.12
N PRO A 510 -30.51 9.40 10.41
CA PRO A 510 -31.43 9.86 11.46
C PRO A 510 -31.42 11.38 11.62
N ASP A 511 -30.24 12.00 11.53
CA ASP A 511 -30.08 13.45 11.71
C ASP A 511 -30.66 14.24 10.55
N ARG A 512 -30.48 13.77 9.30
CA ARG A 512 -31.13 14.38 8.12
C ARG A 512 -32.65 14.33 8.21
N VAL A 513 -33.18 13.17 8.59
CA VAL A 513 -34.63 12.98 8.76
C VAL A 513 -35.16 13.87 9.89
N ARG A 514 -34.44 13.96 11.01
CA ARG A 514 -34.77 14.87 12.11
C ARG A 514 -34.72 16.34 11.69
N ALA A 515 -33.73 16.72 10.87
CA ALA A 515 -33.61 18.07 10.32
C ALA A 515 -34.80 18.40 9.39
N ARG A 516 -35.19 17.48 8.50
CA ARG A 516 -36.37 17.63 7.62
C ARG A 516 -37.65 17.80 8.44
N LEU A 517 -37.88 16.95 9.45
CA LEU A 517 -39.03 17.08 10.37
C LEU A 517 -39.01 18.40 11.14
N THR A 518 -37.84 18.85 11.58
CA THR A 518 -37.66 20.13 12.27
C THR A 518 -37.96 21.32 11.35
N GLY A 519 -37.55 21.24 10.08
CA GLY A 519 -37.89 22.22 9.05
C GLY A 519 -39.40 22.33 8.83
N LEU A 520 -40.08 21.20 8.64
CA LEU A 520 -41.54 21.15 8.51
C LEU A 520 -42.25 21.73 9.76
N TRP A 521 -41.73 21.47 10.95
CA TRP A 521 -42.27 22.02 12.20
C TRP A 521 -42.08 23.54 12.31
N ARG A 522 -40.92 24.06 11.88
CA ARG A 522 -40.57 25.49 11.91
C ARG A 522 -41.34 26.30 10.89
N ALA A 523 -41.53 25.78 9.67
CA ALA A 523 -42.28 26.45 8.60
C ALA A 523 -43.70 26.81 9.06
N GLY A 524 -44.37 25.90 9.79
CA GLY A 524 -45.67 26.17 10.39
C GLY A 524 -46.84 26.25 9.40
N GLU A 525 -46.61 25.94 8.13
CA GLU A 525 -47.59 25.87 7.05
C GLU A 525 -48.36 24.52 7.04
N PRO A 526 -49.51 24.42 6.32
CA PRO A 526 -50.15 23.14 6.06
C PRO A 526 -49.21 22.18 5.32
N LEU A 527 -49.10 20.94 5.79
CA LEU A 527 -48.25 19.93 5.16
C LEU A 527 -48.80 19.53 3.79
N SER A 528 -47.91 19.43 2.80
CA SER A 528 -48.24 18.89 1.49
C SER A 528 -48.58 17.39 1.58
N ASP A 529 -49.22 16.83 0.55
CA ASP A 529 -49.47 15.38 0.50
C ASP A 529 -48.15 14.58 0.47
N VAL A 530 -47.08 15.15 -0.09
CA VAL A 530 -45.73 14.56 -0.09
C VAL A 530 -45.15 14.52 1.32
N ASP A 531 -45.26 15.61 2.09
CA ASP A 531 -44.79 15.65 3.47
C ASP A 531 -45.59 14.69 4.36
N ILE A 532 -46.91 14.60 4.14
CA ILE A 532 -47.75 13.65 4.87
C ILE A 532 -47.36 12.21 4.54
N ALA A 533 -47.09 11.90 3.28
CA ALA A 533 -46.61 10.58 2.86
C ALA A 533 -45.27 10.25 3.54
N PHE A 534 -44.30 11.18 3.51
CA PHE A 534 -43.00 11.03 4.18
C PHE A 534 -43.14 10.73 5.68
N VAL A 535 -43.88 11.56 6.42
CA VAL A 535 -44.08 11.35 7.87
C VAL A 535 -44.84 10.04 8.13
N THR A 536 -45.77 9.68 7.23
CA THR A 536 -46.52 8.41 7.31
C THR A 536 -45.62 7.19 7.07
N THR A 537 -44.66 7.25 6.15
CA THR A 537 -43.67 6.18 5.92
C THR A 537 -42.81 5.96 7.16
N LEU A 538 -42.36 7.05 7.80
CA LEU A 538 -41.53 6.97 8.99
C LEU A 538 -42.25 6.38 10.20
N PHE A 539 -43.43 6.89 10.53
CA PHE A 539 -44.10 6.61 11.81
C PHE A 539 -45.36 5.74 11.71
N GLY A 540 -45.80 5.42 10.48
CA GLY A 540 -46.95 4.60 10.19
C GLY A 540 -48.30 5.35 10.19
N ALA A 541 -49.20 4.94 9.29
CA ALA A 541 -50.50 5.58 9.08
C ALA A 541 -51.40 5.60 10.33
N LYS A 542 -51.33 4.55 11.15
CA LYS A 542 -52.14 4.42 12.37
C LYS A 542 -51.80 5.50 13.40
N LEU A 543 -50.52 5.82 13.57
CA LEU A 543 -50.07 6.88 14.47
C LEU A 543 -50.41 8.26 13.91
N MET A 544 -50.26 8.46 12.60
CA MET A 544 -50.61 9.73 11.94
C MET A 544 -52.11 10.06 12.04
N ALA A 545 -52.97 9.04 11.93
CA ALA A 545 -54.40 9.19 12.15
C ALA A 545 -54.71 9.57 13.61
N LYS A 546 -54.04 8.94 14.59
CA LYS A 546 -54.22 9.24 16.02
C LYS A 546 -53.78 10.65 16.40
N LEU A 547 -52.73 11.17 15.76
CA LEU A 547 -52.22 12.52 15.99
C LEU A 547 -52.96 13.59 15.18
N GLU A 548 -53.92 13.19 14.34
CA GLU A 548 -54.64 14.06 13.41
C GLU A 548 -53.68 14.96 12.60
N LEU A 549 -52.62 14.39 12.02
CA LEU A 549 -51.52 15.13 11.37
C LEU A 549 -52.03 16.23 10.41
N ARG A 550 -53.05 15.93 9.60
CA ARG A 550 -53.66 16.89 8.64
C ARG A 550 -54.35 18.08 9.31
N ARG A 551 -54.96 17.88 10.48
CA ARG A 551 -55.69 18.94 11.21
C ARG A 551 -54.77 19.72 12.16
N HIS A 552 -53.77 19.06 12.73
CA HIS A 552 -52.93 19.61 13.79
C HIS A 552 -51.41 19.35 13.55
N PRO A 553 -50.84 19.81 12.43
CA PRO A 553 -49.48 19.44 12.00
C PRO A 553 -48.40 19.85 13.00
N ARG A 554 -48.43 21.09 13.53
CA ARG A 554 -47.40 21.55 14.49
C ARG A 554 -47.40 20.74 15.79
N ARG A 555 -48.58 20.34 16.29
CA ARG A 555 -48.70 19.54 17.52
C ARG A 555 -48.22 18.11 17.27
N ALA A 556 -48.61 17.52 16.14
CA ALA A 556 -48.18 16.19 15.74
C ALA A 556 -46.66 16.12 15.54
N LEU A 557 -46.07 17.03 14.75
CA LEU A 557 -44.62 17.07 14.51
C LEU A 557 -43.81 17.30 15.79
N ARG A 558 -44.27 18.18 16.70
CA ARG A 558 -43.61 18.36 18.01
C ARG A 558 -43.61 17.08 18.84
N TYR A 559 -44.71 16.32 18.83
CA TYR A 559 -44.79 15.03 19.52
C TYR A 559 -43.83 14.00 18.91
N LEU A 560 -43.77 13.93 17.58
CA LEU A 560 -42.89 13.01 16.87
C LEU A 560 -41.40 13.34 17.10
N LEU A 561 -41.02 14.61 17.04
CA LEU A 561 -39.65 15.05 17.32
C LEU A 561 -39.21 14.76 18.76
N ALA A 562 -40.10 14.96 19.73
CA ALA A 562 -39.80 14.71 21.14
C ALA A 562 -39.65 13.23 21.49
N ARG A 563 -40.23 12.33 20.67
CA ARG A 563 -40.19 10.87 20.86
C ARG A 563 -39.57 10.15 19.68
N PHE A 564 -38.68 10.82 18.95
CA PHE A 564 -38.12 10.31 17.71
C PHE A 564 -37.42 8.96 17.93
N ASP A 565 -36.52 8.91 18.91
CA ASP A 565 -35.70 7.73 19.19
C ASP A 565 -36.55 6.57 19.73
N ASP A 566 -37.50 6.85 20.64
CA ASP A 566 -38.47 5.86 21.14
C ASP A 566 -39.32 5.24 20.01
N LEU A 567 -39.87 6.09 19.13
CA LEU A 567 -40.83 5.66 18.11
C LEU A 567 -40.15 4.91 16.96
N LEU A 568 -38.86 5.16 16.73
CA LEU A 568 -38.08 4.58 15.64
C LEU A 568 -37.03 3.58 16.10
N GLU A 569 -37.01 3.17 17.37
CA GLU A 569 -36.01 2.27 17.97
C GLU A 569 -35.68 1.05 17.08
N ALA A 570 -36.71 0.33 16.61
CA ALA A 570 -36.52 -0.85 15.76
C ALA A 570 -35.89 -0.51 14.38
N LYS A 571 -36.27 0.63 13.79
CA LYS A 571 -35.73 1.09 12.51
C LYS A 571 -34.29 1.58 12.68
N LEU A 572 -34.00 2.32 13.74
CA LEU A 572 -32.66 2.74 14.11
C LEU A 572 -31.76 1.52 14.33
N ALA A 573 -32.21 0.52 15.10
CA ALA A 573 -31.46 -0.72 15.30
C ALA A 573 -31.15 -1.46 13.99
N ARG A 574 -32.04 -1.41 13.00
CA ARG A 574 -31.80 -1.95 11.66
C ARG A 574 -30.76 -1.16 10.89
N VAL A 575 -30.84 0.17 10.88
CA VAL A 575 -29.84 1.05 10.25
C VAL A 575 -28.45 0.78 10.82
N HIS A 576 -28.32 0.63 12.15
CA HIS A 576 -27.05 0.26 12.79
C HIS A 576 -26.51 -1.11 12.32
N ARG A 577 -27.36 -2.10 12.03
CA ARG A 577 -26.91 -3.38 11.45
C ARG A 577 -26.39 -3.22 10.01
N LEU A 578 -27.04 -2.36 9.22
CA LEU A 578 -26.59 -2.09 7.84
C LEU A 578 -25.28 -1.30 7.83
N ILE A 579 -25.12 -0.31 8.72
CA ILE A 579 -23.85 0.41 8.92
C ILE A 579 -22.72 -0.58 9.23
N ARG A 580 -22.96 -1.55 10.12
CA ARG A 580 -21.96 -2.58 10.46
C ARG A 580 -21.58 -3.46 9.26
N ARG A 581 -22.56 -3.91 8.47
CA ARG A 581 -22.28 -4.67 7.24
C ARG A 581 -21.42 -3.84 6.28
N ALA A 582 -21.79 -2.59 6.07
CA ALA A 582 -21.09 -1.68 5.18
C ALA A 582 -19.66 -1.36 5.66
N ARG A 583 -19.45 -1.13 6.96
CA ARG A 583 -18.10 -0.96 7.56
C ARG A 583 -17.22 -2.20 7.43
N ALA A 584 -17.82 -3.39 7.44
CA ALA A 584 -17.11 -4.64 7.18
C ALA A 584 -16.77 -4.86 5.68
N GLY A 585 -17.04 -3.88 4.80
CA GLY A 585 -16.73 -3.93 3.38
C GLY A 585 -17.84 -4.55 2.51
N TYR A 586 -19.01 -4.85 3.07
CA TYR A 586 -20.16 -5.31 2.29
C TYR A 586 -20.85 -4.15 1.59
N VAL A 587 -20.85 -4.14 0.25
CA VAL A 587 -21.62 -3.18 -0.54
C VAL A 587 -23.11 -3.50 -0.41
N LEU A 588 -23.87 -2.54 0.09
CA LEU A 588 -25.33 -2.61 0.16
C LEU A 588 -25.89 -2.45 -1.26
N THR A 589 -26.83 -3.29 -1.66
CA THR A 589 -27.37 -3.22 -3.03
C THR A 589 -28.71 -2.50 -3.07
N GLU A 590 -28.95 -1.74 -4.14
CA GLU A 590 -30.21 -1.06 -4.42
C GLU A 590 -31.38 -2.05 -4.35
N ALA A 591 -31.21 -3.22 -4.97
CA ALA A 591 -32.23 -4.25 -5.08
C ALA A 591 -32.67 -4.83 -3.72
N ASN A 592 -31.82 -4.80 -2.69
CA ASN A 592 -32.08 -5.41 -1.39
C ASN A 592 -32.18 -4.36 -0.29
N GLU A 593 -31.03 -3.87 0.19
CA GLU A 593 -30.96 -2.93 1.30
C GLU A 593 -31.43 -1.53 0.92
N GLY A 594 -31.17 -1.08 -0.33
CA GLY A 594 -31.69 0.17 -0.86
C GLY A 594 -33.22 0.17 -0.88
N TRP A 595 -33.83 -0.88 -1.42
CA TRP A 595 -35.29 -1.08 -1.41
C TRP A 595 -35.86 -1.08 0.02
N GLU A 596 -35.22 -1.79 0.95
CA GLU A 596 -35.63 -1.84 2.36
C GLU A 596 -35.63 -0.45 3.02
N ILE A 597 -34.57 0.32 2.81
CA ILE A 597 -34.46 1.71 3.31
C ILE A 597 -35.50 2.59 2.62
N GLY A 598 -35.73 2.42 1.32
CA GLY A 598 -36.78 3.09 0.57
C GLY A 598 -38.16 2.94 1.21
N GLN A 599 -38.53 1.73 1.61
CA GLN A 599 -39.81 1.44 2.27
C GLN A 599 -39.89 1.95 3.71
N SER A 600 -38.75 2.09 4.39
CA SER A 600 -38.71 2.39 5.83
C SER A 600 -38.47 3.87 6.14
N TRP A 601 -37.70 4.55 5.31
CA TRP A 601 -37.20 5.91 5.52
C TRP A 601 -37.59 6.88 4.39
N GLY A 602 -38.07 6.37 3.26
CA GLY A 602 -38.49 7.13 2.09
C GLY A 602 -37.72 6.72 0.85
N VAL A 603 -38.39 6.74 -0.32
CA VAL A 603 -37.84 6.28 -1.60
C VAL A 603 -36.51 6.97 -1.93
N GLU A 604 -36.44 8.29 -1.73
CA GLU A 604 -35.24 9.11 -1.92
C GLU A 604 -34.01 8.57 -1.15
N GLU A 605 -34.19 8.14 0.10
CA GLU A 605 -33.10 7.62 0.94
C GLU A 605 -32.67 6.21 0.52
N GLY A 606 -33.58 5.44 -0.10
CA GLY A 606 -33.29 4.11 -0.64
C GLY A 606 -32.55 4.17 -1.97
N GLU A 607 -33.01 5.02 -2.90
CA GLU A 607 -32.36 5.28 -4.19
C GLU A 607 -30.95 5.87 -3.98
N ALA A 608 -30.78 6.71 -2.97
CA ALA A 608 -29.46 7.25 -2.61
C ALA A 608 -28.45 6.18 -2.18
N LEU A 609 -28.87 4.93 -1.88
CA LEU A 609 -27.96 3.82 -1.53
C LEU A 609 -27.51 2.99 -2.73
N ASP A 610 -27.86 3.34 -3.96
CA ASP A 610 -27.39 2.66 -5.17
C ASP A 610 -25.87 2.53 -5.20
N GLU A 611 -25.39 1.29 -5.30
CA GLU A 611 -23.98 0.94 -5.37
C GLU A 611 -23.26 1.50 -6.61
N HIS A 612 -24.00 1.89 -7.65
CA HIS A 612 -23.46 2.51 -8.86
C HIS A 612 -23.40 4.04 -8.77
N SER A 613 -23.98 4.64 -7.73
CA SER A 613 -24.03 6.10 -7.54
C SER A 613 -22.66 6.76 -7.59
N ALA A 614 -22.54 7.85 -8.34
CA ALA A 614 -21.31 8.65 -8.41
C ALA A 614 -20.87 9.19 -7.04
N ALA A 615 -21.83 9.39 -6.11
CA ALA A 615 -21.57 9.87 -4.76
C ALA A 615 -20.71 8.90 -3.90
N PHE A 616 -20.65 7.61 -4.28
CA PHE A 616 -19.96 6.57 -3.50
C PHE A 616 -18.63 6.12 -4.09
N ARG A 617 -18.10 6.83 -5.10
CA ARG A 617 -16.89 6.42 -5.82
C ARG A 617 -15.56 6.83 -5.16
N GLY A 618 -15.60 7.15 -3.87
CA GLY A 618 -14.45 7.63 -3.13
C GLY A 618 -13.89 8.97 -3.64
N ALA A 619 -12.72 9.35 -3.15
CA ALA A 619 -12.06 10.60 -3.49
C ALA A 619 -11.56 10.62 -4.95
N ALA A 620 -11.63 11.78 -5.62
CA ALA A 620 -11.18 11.93 -7.00
C ALA A 620 -9.67 11.71 -7.16
N GLY A 621 -8.86 12.11 -6.17
CA GLY A 621 -7.41 11.91 -6.19
C GLY A 621 -6.99 10.43 -6.10
N LEU A 622 -7.77 9.61 -5.38
CA LEU A 622 -7.53 8.16 -5.27
C LEU A 622 -7.93 7.41 -6.55
N ALA A 623 -8.90 7.94 -7.31
CA ALA A 623 -9.34 7.31 -8.55
C ALA A 623 -8.21 7.17 -9.60
N THR A 624 -7.22 8.08 -9.58
CA THR A 624 -6.04 8.05 -10.47
C THR A 624 -4.83 7.32 -9.88
N GLN A 625 -5.01 6.64 -8.74
CA GLN A 625 -3.98 5.85 -8.06
C GLN A 625 -4.45 4.39 -7.89
N PRO A 626 -4.74 3.67 -8.99
CA PRO A 626 -5.14 2.27 -8.92
C PRO A 626 -4.04 1.41 -8.27
N ASP A 627 -4.43 0.50 -7.37
CA ASP A 627 -3.50 -0.45 -6.75
C ASP A 627 -3.27 -1.65 -7.69
N PRO A 628 -2.04 -1.90 -8.15
CA PRO A 628 -1.74 -3.03 -9.03
C PRO A 628 -2.05 -4.38 -8.38
N ARG A 629 -2.07 -4.47 -7.03
CA ARG A 629 -2.35 -5.72 -6.34
C ARG A 629 -3.82 -6.13 -6.39
N VAL A 630 -4.74 -5.23 -6.73
CA VAL A 630 -6.17 -5.56 -6.95
C VAL A 630 -6.53 -5.57 -8.43
N ALA A 631 -5.58 -5.28 -9.32
CA ALA A 631 -5.80 -5.29 -10.76
C ALA A 631 -6.02 -6.70 -11.28
N LEU A 632 -7.00 -6.84 -12.16
CA LEU A 632 -7.36 -8.08 -12.86
C LEU A 632 -7.23 -7.87 -14.37
N PRO A 633 -6.98 -8.93 -15.15
CA PRO A 633 -6.96 -8.82 -16.60
C PRO A 633 -8.34 -8.37 -17.10
N ALA A 634 -8.40 -7.28 -17.86
CA ALA A 634 -9.61 -6.74 -18.46
C ALA A 634 -10.04 -7.62 -19.65
N VAL A 635 -10.50 -8.83 -19.34
CA VAL A 635 -10.88 -9.89 -20.27
C VAL A 635 -12.25 -10.43 -19.85
N THR A 636 -13.16 -10.50 -20.80
CA THR A 636 -14.44 -11.20 -20.66
C THR A 636 -14.47 -12.36 -21.64
N VAL A 637 -14.77 -13.55 -21.13
CA VAL A 637 -14.84 -14.76 -21.96
C VAL A 637 -16.31 -15.16 -22.12
N THR A 638 -16.71 -15.51 -23.33
CA THR A 638 -18.01 -16.11 -23.62
C THR A 638 -17.80 -17.51 -24.13
N ASP A 639 -18.51 -18.47 -23.56
CA ASP A 639 -18.49 -19.85 -24.01
C ASP A 639 -19.44 -20.11 -25.19
N ARG A 640 -19.47 -21.37 -25.64
CA ARG A 640 -20.32 -21.79 -26.77
C ARG A 640 -21.81 -21.63 -26.53
N ASP A 641 -22.23 -21.61 -25.26
CA ASP A 641 -23.63 -21.52 -24.84
C ASP A 641 -24.04 -20.05 -24.62
N GLY A 642 -23.11 -19.11 -24.84
CA GLY A 642 -23.33 -17.67 -24.68
C GLY A 642 -23.13 -17.18 -23.25
N GLU A 643 -22.62 -18.04 -22.37
CA GLU A 643 -22.46 -17.71 -20.95
C GLU A 643 -21.16 -16.95 -20.71
N VAL A 644 -21.24 -15.95 -19.83
CA VAL A 644 -20.12 -15.05 -19.55
C VAL A 644 -19.30 -15.55 -18.38
N TRP A 645 -17.99 -15.55 -18.58
CA TRP A 645 -16.96 -15.91 -17.62
C TRP A 645 -16.14 -14.67 -17.26
N LEU A 646 -15.94 -14.45 -15.96
CA LEU A 646 -15.27 -13.26 -15.44
C LEU A 646 -13.91 -13.59 -14.78
N PRO A 647 -12.95 -12.67 -14.86
CA PRO A 647 -11.64 -12.86 -14.25
C PRO A 647 -11.75 -12.80 -12.72
N GLN A 648 -10.99 -13.64 -12.05
CA GLN A 648 -10.79 -13.65 -10.61
C GLN A 648 -9.30 -13.76 -10.30
N ARG A 649 -8.92 -13.30 -9.11
CA ARG A 649 -7.53 -13.38 -8.62
C ARG A 649 -7.10 -14.83 -8.43
N ASP A 650 -7.95 -15.59 -7.76
CA ASP A 650 -7.83 -17.03 -7.55
C ASP A 650 -9.23 -17.66 -7.51
N LEU A 651 -9.28 -18.98 -7.36
CA LEU A 651 -10.53 -19.75 -7.40
C LEU A 651 -10.89 -20.34 -6.03
N LEU A 652 -10.17 -19.98 -4.96
CA LEU A 652 -10.30 -20.65 -3.66
C LEU A 652 -11.67 -20.41 -3.01
N ASP A 653 -12.19 -19.19 -3.18
CA ASP A 653 -13.50 -18.79 -2.66
C ASP A 653 -14.63 -19.00 -3.69
N SER A 654 -14.32 -19.54 -4.87
CA SER A 654 -15.30 -19.76 -5.95
C SER A 654 -16.03 -21.08 -5.79
N GLY A 655 -17.36 -21.03 -5.81
CA GLY A 655 -18.21 -22.20 -5.82
C GLY A 655 -18.13 -23.01 -7.12
N PRO A 656 -18.62 -24.26 -7.13
CA PRO A 656 -18.51 -25.17 -8.27
C PRO A 656 -19.31 -24.75 -9.50
N ALA A 657 -20.26 -23.82 -9.36
CA ALA A 657 -21.06 -23.27 -10.44
C ALA A 657 -20.58 -21.89 -10.91
N ASP A 658 -19.58 -21.31 -10.23
CA ASP A 658 -19.12 -19.95 -10.52
C ASP A 658 -18.31 -19.95 -11.82
N ARG A 659 -18.80 -19.21 -12.81
CA ARG A 659 -18.19 -19.07 -14.13
C ARG A 659 -17.08 -18.03 -14.09
N VAL A 660 -15.95 -18.45 -13.53
CA VAL A 660 -14.80 -17.57 -13.30
C VAL A 660 -13.49 -18.23 -13.74
N PHE A 661 -12.50 -17.41 -14.07
CA PHE A 661 -11.18 -17.87 -14.50
C PHE A 661 -10.07 -16.99 -13.92
N VAL A 662 -8.84 -17.52 -13.91
CA VAL A 662 -7.64 -16.76 -13.53
C VAL A 662 -6.79 -16.52 -14.76
N GLY A 663 -6.41 -15.27 -15.03
CA GLY A 663 -5.41 -14.95 -16.04
C GLY A 663 -4.01 -15.00 -15.44
N GLU A 664 -3.17 -15.91 -15.92
CA GLU A 664 -1.80 -16.09 -15.45
C GLU A 664 -0.82 -15.51 -16.48
N LEU A 665 -0.13 -14.41 -16.13
CA LEU A 665 0.95 -13.87 -16.94
C LEU A 665 2.18 -14.78 -16.92
N THR A 666 2.66 -15.16 -18.10
CA THR A 666 3.88 -15.95 -18.31
C THR A 666 5.12 -15.06 -18.40
N ASP A 667 6.30 -15.66 -18.34
CA ASP A 667 7.58 -14.98 -18.56
C ASP A 667 7.74 -14.35 -19.95
N THR A 668 6.94 -14.78 -20.93
CA THR A 668 6.91 -14.20 -22.28
C THR A 668 5.95 -13.01 -22.41
N GLY A 669 5.24 -12.64 -21.34
CA GLY A 669 4.21 -11.60 -21.36
C GLY A 669 2.83 -12.07 -21.83
N ALA A 670 2.66 -13.37 -22.08
CA ALA A 670 1.39 -13.94 -22.50
C ALA A 670 0.47 -14.20 -21.30
N VAL A 671 -0.82 -13.91 -21.44
CA VAL A 671 -1.82 -14.25 -20.41
C VAL A 671 -2.45 -15.59 -20.76
N VAL A 672 -2.28 -16.57 -19.88
CA VAL A 672 -2.87 -17.90 -20.00
C VAL A 672 -4.10 -18.00 -19.10
N LEU A 673 -5.24 -18.41 -19.67
CA LEU A 673 -6.47 -18.54 -18.91
C LEU A 673 -6.55 -19.90 -18.20
N ARG A 674 -6.85 -19.88 -16.91
CA ARG A 674 -7.07 -21.07 -16.10
C ARG A 674 -8.47 -21.07 -15.49
N PHE A 675 -9.29 -22.03 -15.92
CA PHE A 675 -10.64 -22.25 -15.41
C PHE A 675 -10.65 -23.12 -14.14
N GLY A 676 -11.84 -23.25 -13.53
CA GLY A 676 -12.09 -24.09 -12.37
C GLY A 676 -12.04 -25.58 -12.68
N ASP A 677 -12.13 -26.37 -11.60
CA ASP A 677 -12.09 -27.84 -11.61
C ASP A 677 -13.42 -28.47 -11.16
N GLY A 678 -14.50 -27.68 -11.17
CA GLY A 678 -15.83 -28.11 -10.74
C GLY A 678 -16.00 -28.20 -9.23
N ARG A 679 -14.95 -27.87 -8.45
CA ARG A 679 -15.02 -27.65 -7.00
C ARG A 679 -14.74 -26.19 -6.67
N ASN A 680 -13.64 -25.69 -7.20
CA ASN A 680 -13.15 -24.32 -7.06
C ASN A 680 -13.35 -23.60 -8.40
N GLY A 681 -14.54 -23.04 -8.60
CA GLY A 681 -15.02 -22.55 -9.89
C GLY A 681 -15.52 -23.66 -10.82
N ALA A 682 -16.37 -23.29 -11.77
CA ALA A 682 -16.89 -24.19 -12.79
C ALA A 682 -15.80 -24.65 -13.78
N GLU A 683 -15.90 -25.90 -14.25
CA GLU A 683 -15.10 -26.38 -15.38
C GLU A 683 -15.59 -25.74 -16.68
N TYR A 684 -14.66 -25.35 -17.55
CA TYR A 684 -15.02 -24.80 -18.85
C TYR A 684 -15.57 -25.90 -19.78
N PRO A 685 -16.71 -25.68 -20.46
CA PRO A 685 -17.31 -26.69 -21.32
C PRO A 685 -16.40 -27.02 -22.53
N LEU A 686 -16.04 -28.30 -22.69
CA LEU A 686 -15.19 -28.77 -23.78
C LEU A 686 -15.93 -28.84 -25.12
N GLY A 687 -15.21 -28.59 -26.21
CA GLY A 687 -15.70 -28.52 -27.59
C GLY A 687 -16.36 -27.19 -27.96
N GLY A 688 -16.19 -26.75 -29.21
CA GLY A 688 -16.71 -25.48 -29.72
C GLY A 688 -15.63 -24.39 -29.75
N THR A 689 -16.02 -23.14 -29.59
CA THR A 689 -15.11 -21.99 -29.66
C THR A 689 -15.27 -21.13 -28.41
N LEU A 690 -14.15 -20.76 -27.81
CA LEU A 690 -14.08 -19.75 -26.77
C LEU A 690 -13.91 -18.39 -27.43
N THR A 691 -14.74 -17.42 -27.03
CA THR A 691 -14.63 -16.02 -27.50
C THR A 691 -14.15 -15.14 -26.35
N ALA A 692 -13.06 -14.40 -26.55
CA ALA A 692 -12.47 -13.49 -25.57
C ALA A 692 -12.54 -12.05 -26.08
N SER A 693 -13.30 -11.20 -25.38
CA SER A 693 -13.23 -9.74 -25.52
C SER A 693 -12.24 -9.22 -24.49
N LEU A 694 -11.25 -8.42 -24.91
CA LEU A 694 -10.22 -7.93 -24.01
C LEU A 694 -9.80 -6.50 -24.34
N ARG A 695 -9.16 -5.85 -23.37
CA ARG A 695 -8.44 -4.58 -23.57
C ARG A 695 -6.93 -4.85 -23.68
N ALA A 696 -6.30 -4.19 -24.64
CA ALA A 696 -4.87 -4.25 -24.89
C ALA A 696 -4.22 -2.89 -24.60
N GLY A 697 -3.10 -2.91 -23.89
CA GLY A 697 -2.40 -1.71 -23.40
C GLY A 697 -2.42 -1.63 -21.88
N THR A 698 -1.24 -1.64 -21.27
CA THR A 698 -1.08 -1.56 -19.81
C THR A 698 0.31 -1.06 -19.47
N GLY A 699 0.57 -0.86 -18.18
CA GLY A 699 1.91 -0.60 -17.69
C GLY A 699 2.33 0.86 -17.76
N LEU A 700 3.65 1.08 -17.79
CA LEU A 700 4.22 2.43 -17.73
C LEU A 700 3.89 3.30 -18.94
N ALA A 701 3.58 2.69 -20.10
CA ALA A 701 3.21 3.42 -21.33
C ALA A 701 1.97 4.30 -21.15
N GLY A 702 1.02 3.89 -20.31
CA GLY A 702 -0.18 4.67 -20.01
C GLY A 702 0.06 5.94 -19.19
N ASN A 703 1.25 6.12 -18.58
CA ASN A 703 1.57 7.29 -17.75
C ASN A 703 1.94 8.52 -18.60
N VAL A 704 1.00 8.96 -19.43
CA VAL A 704 1.18 10.13 -20.30
C VAL A 704 1.16 11.43 -19.50
N GLY A 705 1.92 12.42 -19.98
CA GLY A 705 1.99 13.74 -19.36
C GLY A 705 0.66 14.49 -19.34
N ARG A 706 0.63 15.58 -18.58
CA ARG A 706 -0.45 16.60 -18.64
C ARG A 706 -0.56 17.14 -20.07
N GLU A 707 -1.80 17.41 -20.50
CA GLU A 707 -2.17 17.85 -21.86
C GLU A 707 -1.88 16.84 -22.99
N ALA A 708 -1.44 15.62 -22.68
CA ALA A 708 -1.12 14.62 -23.71
C ALA A 708 -2.36 13.98 -24.34
N ILE A 709 -3.41 13.71 -23.55
CA ILE A 709 -4.70 13.21 -24.03
C ILE A 709 -5.45 14.38 -24.66
N ASN A 710 -5.51 14.42 -25.98
CA ASN A 710 -5.87 15.63 -26.73
C ASN A 710 -6.93 15.40 -27.81
N ARG A 711 -7.46 14.18 -27.95
CA ARG A 711 -8.52 13.83 -28.90
C ARG A 711 -9.58 12.96 -28.26
N VAL A 712 -10.83 13.17 -28.69
CA VAL A 712 -11.92 12.20 -28.52
C VAL A 712 -12.13 11.49 -29.86
N VAL A 713 -12.24 10.16 -29.82
CA VAL A 713 -12.38 9.29 -30.99
C VAL A 713 -13.76 8.66 -30.94
N LEU A 714 -14.53 8.83 -32.01
CA LEU A 714 -15.89 8.34 -32.13
C LEU A 714 -15.96 7.07 -32.97
N CYS A 715 -16.95 6.23 -32.64
CA CYS A 715 -17.29 5.07 -33.44
C CYS A 715 -18.65 5.22 -34.12
N ARG A 716 -18.64 5.31 -35.46
CA ARG A 716 -19.85 5.28 -36.31
C ARG A 716 -20.95 6.24 -35.85
N THR A 717 -20.56 7.32 -35.19
CA THR A 717 -21.43 8.39 -34.69
C THR A 717 -20.76 9.73 -35.00
N SER A 718 -21.57 10.77 -35.14
CA SER A 718 -21.09 12.13 -35.38
C SER A 718 -21.57 13.01 -34.25
N LEU A 719 -20.62 13.61 -33.53
CA LEU A 719 -20.88 14.60 -32.49
C LEU A 719 -20.23 15.91 -32.90
N SER A 720 -20.99 17.00 -32.82
CA SER A 720 -20.51 18.37 -33.00
C SER A 720 -20.45 19.09 -31.64
N GLY A 721 -19.85 20.28 -31.63
CA GLY A 721 -19.88 21.15 -30.45
C GLY A 721 -18.75 20.92 -29.45
N ILE A 722 -17.91 19.89 -29.57
CA ILE A 722 -16.73 19.70 -28.73
C ILE A 722 -15.57 20.54 -29.27
N ARG A 723 -15.07 21.46 -28.45
CA ARG A 723 -14.04 22.46 -28.80
C ARG A 723 -12.64 22.07 -28.34
N VAL A 724 -12.53 21.47 -27.16
CA VAL A 724 -11.25 21.14 -26.53
C VAL A 724 -11.37 19.79 -25.84
N VAL A 725 -10.31 18.98 -25.96
CA VAL A 725 -10.10 17.75 -25.18
C VAL A 725 -8.72 17.84 -24.59
N ARG A 726 -8.59 17.67 -23.27
CA ARG A 726 -7.32 17.74 -22.56
C ARG A 726 -7.35 16.95 -21.26
N ASN A 727 -6.20 16.49 -20.77
CA ASN A 727 -6.04 16.03 -19.39
C ASN A 727 -5.19 17.05 -18.59
N PRO A 728 -5.81 17.92 -17.77
CA PRO A 728 -5.05 18.93 -17.01
C PRO A 728 -4.03 18.33 -16.03
N LEU A 729 -4.37 17.13 -15.53
CA LEU A 729 -3.54 16.29 -14.66
C LEU A 729 -2.87 15.19 -15.51
N PRO A 730 -1.63 14.77 -15.20
CA PRO A 730 -1.01 13.64 -15.88
C PRO A 730 -1.79 12.34 -15.63
N ALA A 731 -1.70 11.40 -16.57
CA ALA A 731 -2.15 10.03 -16.32
C ALA A 731 -1.17 9.34 -15.38
N THR A 732 -1.67 8.68 -14.34
CA THR A 732 -0.83 8.05 -13.31
C THR A 732 -1.35 6.66 -12.92
N GLY A 733 -0.53 5.90 -12.21
CA GLY A 733 -0.87 4.58 -11.68
C GLY A 733 -0.62 3.42 -12.64
N GLY A 734 -0.17 3.69 -13.87
CA GLY A 734 0.32 2.64 -14.76
C GLY A 734 1.57 2.00 -14.18
N ALA A 735 1.60 0.68 -14.10
CA ALA A 735 2.70 -0.08 -13.51
C ALA A 735 2.94 -1.37 -14.29
N ASP A 736 4.19 -1.69 -14.59
CA ASP A 736 4.56 -2.95 -15.23
C ASP A 736 4.41 -4.13 -14.23
N PRO A 737 4.41 -5.39 -14.72
CA PRO A 737 4.40 -6.56 -13.85
C PRO A 737 5.52 -6.51 -12.81
N GLU A 738 5.22 -6.89 -11.57
CA GLU A 738 6.17 -6.77 -10.46
C GLU A 738 7.49 -7.51 -10.76
N PRO A 739 8.66 -6.87 -10.65
CA PRO A 739 9.93 -7.54 -10.93
C PRO A 739 10.19 -8.72 -9.98
N VAL A 740 10.71 -9.84 -10.51
CA VAL A 740 11.05 -11.04 -9.73
C VAL A 740 11.98 -10.73 -8.55
N SER A 741 12.94 -9.82 -8.74
CA SER A 741 13.86 -9.38 -7.69
C SER A 741 13.15 -8.67 -6.53
N GLU A 742 12.11 -7.87 -6.80
CA GLU A 742 11.31 -7.22 -5.77
C GLU A 742 10.49 -8.24 -4.99
N VAL A 743 9.84 -9.19 -5.69
CA VAL A 743 9.06 -10.25 -5.06
C VAL A 743 9.92 -11.07 -4.10
N ARG A 744 11.16 -11.43 -4.51
CA ARG A 744 12.11 -12.17 -3.67
C ARG A 744 12.43 -11.45 -2.35
N SER A 745 12.49 -10.13 -2.38
CA SER A 745 12.77 -9.30 -1.20
C SER A 745 11.53 -9.06 -0.33
N ARG A 746 10.38 -8.77 -0.97
CA ARG A 746 9.14 -8.37 -0.29
C ARG A 746 8.33 -9.54 0.24
N ALA A 747 8.20 -10.63 -0.52
CA ALA A 747 7.34 -11.74 -0.14
C ALA A 747 7.66 -12.33 1.26
N PRO A 748 8.93 -12.53 1.66
CA PRO A 748 9.26 -13.00 3.01
C PRO A 748 8.94 -11.98 4.12
N GLN A 749 8.89 -10.69 3.80
CA GLN A 749 8.62 -9.62 4.75
C GLN A 749 7.11 -9.41 4.94
N GLU A 750 6.31 -9.62 3.90
CA GLU A 750 4.85 -9.40 3.95
C GLU A 750 4.17 -10.19 5.08
N ALA A 751 4.59 -11.45 5.28
CA ALA A 751 4.09 -12.30 6.37
C ALA A 751 4.37 -11.74 7.78
N ARG A 752 5.29 -10.77 7.91
CA ARG A 752 5.55 -10.05 9.17
C ARG A 752 4.74 -8.77 9.31
N HIS A 753 4.26 -8.21 8.21
CA HIS A 753 3.56 -6.92 8.18
C HIS A 753 2.03 -7.07 8.13
N ARG A 754 1.52 -8.11 7.47
CA ARG A 754 0.09 -8.35 7.32
C ARG A 754 -0.35 -9.60 8.08
N LEU A 755 -1.18 -9.40 9.09
CA LEU A 755 -1.81 -10.49 9.83
C LEU A 755 -3.04 -10.98 9.05
N LEU A 756 -2.92 -12.15 8.43
CA LEU A 756 -4.05 -12.86 7.82
C LEU A 756 -4.66 -13.89 8.75
N ARG A 757 -4.04 -14.12 9.92
CA ARG A 757 -4.51 -15.03 10.97
C ARG A 757 -4.05 -14.47 12.33
N ALA A 758 -4.86 -14.66 13.36
CA ALA A 758 -4.54 -14.26 14.72
C ALA A 758 -4.01 -15.47 15.52
N ILE A 759 -2.69 -15.53 15.73
CA ILE A 759 -2.01 -16.62 16.43
C ILE A 759 -1.64 -16.21 17.86
N THR A 760 -1.10 -15.02 18.05
CA THR A 760 -0.74 -14.49 19.36
C THR A 760 -1.87 -13.64 19.94
N ALA A 761 -1.83 -13.37 21.25
CA ALA A 761 -2.75 -12.42 21.87
C ALA A 761 -2.60 -11.01 21.26
N ASP A 762 -1.37 -10.62 20.95
CA ASP A 762 -1.05 -9.34 20.31
C ASP A 762 -1.63 -9.24 18.89
N ASP A 763 -1.72 -10.37 18.16
CA ASP A 763 -2.37 -10.39 16.84
C ASP A 763 -3.86 -10.06 16.94
N TYR A 764 -4.57 -10.61 17.94
CA TYR A 764 -5.97 -10.30 18.19
C TYR A 764 -6.16 -8.83 18.60
N ALA A 765 -5.28 -8.30 19.44
CA ALA A 765 -5.30 -6.88 19.84
C ALA A 765 -5.06 -5.97 18.63
N THR A 766 -4.06 -6.29 17.80
CA THR A 766 -3.71 -5.53 16.59
C THR A 766 -4.87 -5.51 15.60
N LEU A 767 -5.49 -6.66 15.34
CA LEU A 767 -6.63 -6.75 14.43
C LEU A 767 -7.87 -6.04 14.98
N ALA A 768 -8.14 -6.14 16.30
CA ALA A 768 -9.24 -5.43 16.94
C ALA A 768 -9.06 -3.90 16.88
N GLY A 769 -7.82 -3.42 17.06
CA GLY A 769 -7.48 -1.99 17.00
C GLY A 769 -7.53 -1.37 15.59
N GLN A 770 -7.77 -2.17 14.54
CA GLN A 770 -8.00 -1.65 13.18
C GLN A 770 -9.42 -1.09 13.00
N ASP A 771 -10.36 -1.44 13.89
CA ASP A 771 -11.71 -0.91 13.84
C ASP A 771 -11.72 0.59 14.25
N PRO A 772 -12.28 1.50 13.43
CA PRO A 772 -12.29 2.93 13.74
C PRO A 772 -13.02 3.32 15.03
N GLY A 773 -13.92 2.45 15.54
CA GLY A 773 -14.62 2.64 16.81
C GLY A 773 -13.79 2.27 18.04
N VAL A 774 -12.61 1.69 17.85
CA VAL A 774 -11.70 1.23 18.91
C VAL A 774 -10.52 2.20 19.00
N GLN A 775 -10.33 2.82 20.17
CA GLN A 775 -9.15 3.65 20.44
C GLN A 775 -7.93 2.77 20.69
N ARG A 776 -8.10 1.74 21.54
CA ARG A 776 -7.08 0.72 21.84
C ARG A 776 -7.74 -0.63 22.09
N ALA A 777 -6.98 -1.69 21.86
CA ALA A 777 -7.39 -3.04 22.21
C ALA A 777 -6.24 -3.78 22.87
N ALA A 778 -6.58 -4.72 23.74
CA ALA A 778 -5.66 -5.72 24.27
C ALA A 778 -6.31 -7.09 24.18
N ALA A 779 -5.50 -8.13 24.14
CA ALA A 779 -6.00 -9.49 24.17
C ALA A 779 -5.19 -10.38 25.12
N ASP A 780 -5.79 -11.47 25.54
CA ASP A 780 -5.15 -12.55 26.26
C ASP A 780 -5.66 -13.91 25.75
N LEU A 781 -4.80 -14.93 25.83
CA LEU A 781 -5.14 -16.29 25.44
C LEU A 781 -5.28 -17.15 26.68
N ARG A 782 -6.53 -17.43 27.05
CA ARG A 782 -6.85 -18.13 28.29
C ARG A 782 -7.19 -19.59 28.02
N TRP A 783 -6.55 -20.51 28.74
CA TRP A 783 -6.96 -21.92 28.76
C TRP A 783 -8.25 -22.08 29.58
N THR A 784 -9.30 -22.64 28.96
CA THR A 784 -10.61 -22.86 29.61
C THR A 784 -10.69 -24.21 30.34
N GLY A 785 -9.66 -25.05 30.23
CA GLY A 785 -9.65 -26.43 30.70
C GLY A 785 -9.70 -27.46 29.57
N SER A 786 -10.30 -27.10 28.43
CA SER A 786 -10.51 -27.99 27.28
C SER A 786 -10.04 -27.41 25.95
N TRP A 787 -10.06 -26.08 25.81
CA TRP A 787 -9.54 -25.35 24.65
C TRP A 787 -9.05 -23.97 25.09
N TYR A 788 -8.49 -23.20 24.15
CA TYR A 788 -8.12 -21.80 24.39
C TYR A 788 -9.24 -20.87 23.96
N GLU A 789 -9.51 -19.84 24.76
CA GLU A 789 -10.36 -18.71 24.41
C GLU A 789 -9.47 -17.47 24.23
N ALA A 790 -9.65 -16.77 23.11
CA ALA A 790 -9.10 -15.44 22.91
C ALA A 790 -10.05 -14.42 23.53
N GLN A 791 -9.60 -13.77 24.61
CA GLN A 791 -10.33 -12.69 25.25
C GLN A 791 -9.77 -11.36 24.77
N VAL A 792 -10.63 -10.52 24.20
CA VAL A 792 -10.27 -9.21 23.66
C VAL A 792 -10.98 -8.14 24.49
N GLY A 793 -10.20 -7.22 25.05
CA GLY A 793 -10.66 -6.04 25.78
C GLY A 793 -10.58 -4.81 24.88
N LEU A 794 -11.67 -4.04 24.78
CA LEU A 794 -11.77 -2.85 23.95
C LEU A 794 -11.83 -1.58 24.80
N ASP A 795 -10.98 -0.61 24.48
CA ASP A 795 -11.10 0.78 24.90
C ASP A 795 -11.73 1.56 23.73
N PRO A 796 -13.05 1.87 23.79
CA PRO A 796 -13.78 2.44 22.67
C PRO A 796 -13.48 3.93 22.52
N LEU A 797 -13.48 4.42 21.28
CA LEU A 797 -13.20 5.82 21.03
C LEU A 797 -14.32 6.73 21.58
N GLY A 798 -13.98 7.58 22.54
CA GLY A 798 -14.87 8.65 23.06
C GLY A 798 -15.90 8.20 24.09
N THR A 799 -15.88 6.93 24.53
CA THR A 799 -16.70 6.42 25.64
C THR A 799 -15.86 5.56 26.59
N GLU A 800 -16.33 5.30 27.81
CA GLU A 800 -15.62 4.41 28.75
C GLU A 800 -16.02 2.93 28.57
N VAL A 801 -17.25 2.70 28.13
CA VAL A 801 -17.82 1.36 27.95
C VAL A 801 -18.15 1.16 26.49
N ALA A 802 -17.66 0.06 25.92
CA ALA A 802 -17.94 -0.31 24.55
C ALA A 802 -19.42 -0.70 24.42
N PRO A 803 -20.18 -0.06 23.52
CA PRO A 803 -21.58 -0.44 23.30
C PRO A 803 -21.66 -1.83 22.65
N ASP A 804 -22.75 -2.57 22.90
CA ASP A 804 -22.94 -3.95 22.40
C ASP A 804 -22.70 -4.08 20.89
N TRP A 805 -23.03 -3.03 20.13
CA TRP A 805 -22.84 -3.05 18.69
C TRP A 805 -21.38 -3.14 18.27
N LEU A 806 -20.48 -2.46 19.00
CA LEU A 806 -19.05 -2.44 18.73
C LEU A 806 -18.39 -3.76 19.15
N LEU A 807 -18.82 -4.31 20.29
CA LEU A 807 -18.38 -5.64 20.74
C LEU A 807 -18.71 -6.72 19.69
N ASP A 808 -19.93 -6.68 19.16
CA ASP A 808 -20.36 -7.58 18.08
C ASP A 808 -19.60 -7.34 16.77
N GLU A 809 -19.35 -6.09 16.39
CA GLU A 809 -18.62 -5.73 15.17
C GLU A 809 -17.20 -6.29 15.20
N VAL A 810 -16.44 -6.00 16.25
CA VAL A 810 -15.08 -6.51 16.42
C VAL A 810 -15.08 -8.03 16.53
N ARG A 811 -16.05 -8.63 17.24
CA ARG A 811 -16.15 -10.10 17.34
C ARG A 811 -16.39 -10.76 15.98
N VAL A 812 -17.29 -10.22 15.16
CA VAL A 812 -17.54 -10.72 13.80
C VAL A 812 -16.33 -10.47 12.90
N GLY A 813 -15.71 -9.29 12.99
CA GLY A 813 -14.53 -8.92 12.21
C GLY A 813 -13.31 -9.78 12.50
N LEU A 814 -13.11 -10.21 13.75
CA LEU A 814 -12.04 -11.12 14.15
C LEU A 814 -12.30 -12.59 13.80
N TYR A 815 -13.55 -12.96 13.52
CA TYR A 815 -13.94 -14.35 13.31
C TYR A 815 -13.24 -15.03 12.13
N PRO A 816 -13.01 -14.38 10.97
CA PRO A 816 -12.22 -14.94 9.87
C PRO A 816 -10.75 -15.20 10.23
N TYR A 817 -10.19 -14.40 11.15
CA TYR A 817 -8.78 -14.47 11.54
C TYR A 817 -8.53 -15.48 12.67
N ARG A 818 -9.58 -15.91 13.37
CA ARG A 818 -9.44 -16.75 14.57
C ARG A 818 -8.82 -18.10 14.23
N ARG A 819 -8.00 -18.62 15.14
CA ARG A 819 -7.53 -20.00 15.05
C ARG A 819 -8.70 -20.99 15.17
N ILE A 820 -8.71 -22.00 14.32
CA ILE A 820 -9.66 -23.11 14.44
C ILE A 820 -9.54 -23.74 15.84
N GLY A 821 -10.69 -24.04 16.46
CA GLY A 821 -10.76 -24.58 17.82
C GLY A 821 -10.52 -23.57 18.95
N HIS A 822 -10.37 -22.28 18.65
CA HIS A 822 -10.36 -21.22 19.67
C HIS A 822 -11.72 -20.50 19.72
N ASP A 823 -12.21 -20.29 20.93
CA ASP A 823 -13.35 -19.40 21.16
C ASP A 823 -12.88 -17.95 21.20
N LEU A 824 -13.80 -17.04 20.90
CA LEU A 824 -13.53 -15.61 20.85
C LEU A 824 -14.57 -14.89 21.72
N ALA A 825 -14.07 -14.21 22.74
CA ALA A 825 -14.85 -13.34 23.61
C ALA A 825 -14.34 -11.90 23.47
N VAL A 826 -15.24 -10.96 23.18
CA VAL A 826 -14.92 -9.54 23.07
C VAL A 826 -15.72 -8.80 24.13
N SER A 827 -15.05 -7.96 24.90
CA SER A 827 -15.62 -7.22 26.02
C SER A 827 -14.99 -5.83 26.13
N SER A 828 -15.63 -4.92 26.87
CA SER A 828 -15.02 -3.62 27.17
C SER A 828 -13.82 -3.80 28.11
N ALA A 829 -12.90 -2.82 28.09
CA ALA A 829 -11.83 -2.73 29.06
C ALA A 829 -12.36 -2.84 30.49
N THR A 830 -11.70 -3.63 31.33
CA THR A 830 -12.05 -3.70 32.75
C THR A 830 -11.40 -2.53 33.46
N LEU A 831 -12.19 -1.51 33.79
CA LEU A 831 -11.70 -0.37 34.56
C LEU A 831 -11.46 -0.80 36.02
N VAL A 832 -10.25 -0.53 36.52
CA VAL A 832 -9.83 -0.89 37.88
C VAL A 832 -9.72 0.38 38.71
N PRO A 833 -10.75 0.71 39.52
CA PRO A 833 -10.72 1.89 40.36
C PRO A 833 -9.67 1.76 41.47
N LEU A 834 -8.88 2.82 41.66
CA LEU A 834 -7.76 2.84 42.59
C LEU A 834 -8.04 3.67 43.85
N ASP A 835 -7.49 3.26 44.98
CA ASP A 835 -7.41 4.05 46.21
C ASP A 835 -5.96 4.54 46.38
N LEU A 836 -5.76 5.84 46.12
CA LEU A 836 -4.47 6.52 46.17
C LEU A 836 -4.46 7.57 47.28
N ALA A 837 -3.56 7.42 48.25
CA ALA A 837 -3.31 8.43 49.27
C ALA A 837 -1.88 8.95 49.21
N LEU A 838 -1.73 10.27 49.30
CA LEU A 838 -0.47 10.98 49.18
C LEU A 838 -0.29 11.93 50.36
N HIS A 839 0.91 11.94 50.93
CA HIS A 839 1.38 12.99 51.83
C HIS A 839 2.33 13.91 51.06
N VAL A 840 2.02 15.21 51.04
CA VAL A 840 2.78 16.19 50.25
C VAL A 840 3.10 17.42 51.10
N GLU A 841 4.38 17.77 51.16
CA GLU A 841 4.83 19.00 51.82
C GLU A 841 4.97 20.13 50.81
N VAL A 842 4.34 21.26 51.08
CA VAL A 842 4.29 22.43 50.21
C VAL A 842 5.32 23.49 50.65
N LEU A 843 6.04 24.07 49.70
CA LEU A 843 6.97 25.19 49.92
C LEU A 843 6.24 26.42 50.49
N SER A 844 6.88 27.14 51.41
CA SER A 844 6.30 28.27 52.15
C SER A 844 5.80 29.42 51.27
N ASP A 845 6.33 29.57 50.05
CA ASP A 845 5.99 30.67 49.14
C ASP A 845 4.76 30.35 48.27
N TYR A 846 4.23 29.11 48.36
CA TYR A 846 3.08 28.63 47.59
C TYR A 846 1.85 28.45 48.47
N LEU A 847 0.68 28.77 47.92
CA LEU A 847 -0.62 28.53 48.58
C LEU A 847 -1.02 27.06 48.43
N ALA A 848 -1.32 26.40 49.54
CA ALA A 848 -1.68 24.97 49.56
C ALA A 848 -2.88 24.64 48.64
N GLY A 849 -3.85 25.55 48.53
CA GLY A 849 -5.01 25.39 47.65
C GLY A 849 -4.65 25.37 46.15
N HIS A 850 -3.68 26.18 45.71
CA HIS A 850 -3.21 26.19 44.32
C HIS A 850 -2.44 24.92 43.99
N VAL A 851 -1.59 24.47 44.91
CA VAL A 851 -0.84 23.22 44.75
C VAL A 851 -1.79 22.02 44.72
N ARG A 852 -2.81 21.98 45.58
CA ARG A 852 -3.87 20.94 45.52
C ARG A 852 -4.53 20.86 44.15
N ALA A 853 -4.92 22.00 43.58
CA ALA A 853 -5.56 22.05 42.26
C ALA A 853 -4.60 21.67 41.12
N ALA A 854 -3.31 21.98 41.25
CA ALA A 854 -2.27 21.56 40.30
C ALA A 854 -2.00 20.05 40.37
N LEU A 855 -1.91 19.49 41.59
CA LEU A 855 -1.74 18.05 41.83
C LEU A 855 -2.90 17.24 41.25
N ARG A 856 -4.15 17.66 41.49
CA ARG A 856 -5.33 17.00 40.91
C ARG A 856 -5.27 16.97 39.38
N ARG A 857 -4.92 18.09 38.74
CA ARG A 857 -4.77 18.14 37.27
C ARG A 857 -3.63 17.26 36.76
N ALA A 858 -2.48 17.27 37.45
CA ALA A 858 -1.33 16.44 37.07
C ALA A 858 -1.63 14.94 37.18
N LEU A 859 -2.28 14.52 38.27
CA LEU A 859 -2.68 13.13 38.50
C LEU A 859 -3.80 12.71 37.53
N ALA A 860 -4.80 13.56 37.29
CA ALA A 860 -5.83 13.28 36.27
C ALA A 860 -5.22 13.11 34.87
N GLY A 861 -4.19 13.90 34.52
CA GLY A 861 -3.44 13.70 33.28
C GLY A 861 -2.61 12.41 33.26
N PHE A 862 -2.01 12.02 34.39
CA PHE A 862 -1.24 10.78 34.50
C PHE A 862 -2.12 9.52 34.40
N PHE A 863 -3.29 9.53 35.05
CA PHE A 863 -4.27 8.44 35.01
C PHE A 863 -5.23 8.52 33.82
N ALA A 864 -5.01 9.44 32.87
CA ALA A 864 -5.74 9.44 31.62
C ALA A 864 -5.52 8.11 30.88
N PRO A 865 -6.57 7.49 30.31
CA PRO A 865 -6.46 6.22 29.56
C PRO A 865 -5.42 6.27 28.44
N ASP A 866 -5.17 7.45 27.86
CA ASP A 866 -4.13 7.68 26.87
C ASP A 866 -2.70 7.45 27.39
N ASN A 867 -2.46 7.64 28.69
CA ASN A 867 -1.14 7.53 29.33
C ASN A 867 -0.95 6.23 30.11
N LEU A 868 -1.99 5.72 30.78
CA LEU A 868 -1.99 4.43 31.48
C LEU A 868 -3.01 3.49 30.84
N THR A 869 -2.56 2.76 29.83
CA THR A 869 -3.39 1.84 29.03
C THR A 869 -3.43 0.42 29.61
N PHE A 870 -4.12 -0.47 28.91
CA PHE A 870 -4.19 -1.91 29.17
C PHE A 870 -2.89 -2.51 29.75
N GLY A 871 -3.01 -3.18 30.89
CA GLY A 871 -1.91 -3.91 31.52
C GLY A 871 -0.75 -3.04 32.01
N THR A 872 -0.85 -1.71 31.94
CA THR A 872 0.23 -0.82 32.38
C THR A 872 0.27 -0.80 33.91
N PRO A 873 1.36 -1.26 34.55
CA PRO A 873 1.44 -1.29 36.00
C PRO A 873 1.63 0.12 36.56
N VAL A 874 0.96 0.43 37.67
CA VAL A 874 1.11 1.73 38.34
C VAL A 874 2.28 1.66 39.31
N ARG A 875 3.36 2.39 39.01
CA ARG A 875 4.57 2.40 39.84
C ARG A 875 4.55 3.56 40.82
N VAL A 876 4.87 3.28 42.08
CA VAL A 876 4.97 4.29 43.15
C VAL A 876 5.96 5.39 42.75
N SER A 877 7.11 5.04 42.18
CA SER A 877 8.13 5.99 41.73
C SER A 877 7.64 6.95 40.64
N GLN A 878 6.77 6.50 39.73
CA GLN A 878 6.21 7.35 38.68
C GLN A 878 5.18 8.32 39.26
N VAL A 879 4.33 7.86 40.18
CA VAL A 879 3.38 8.73 40.89
C VAL A 879 4.12 9.82 41.67
N VAL A 880 5.16 9.44 42.41
CA VAL A 880 6.03 10.41 43.12
C VAL A 880 6.68 11.39 42.15
N ALA A 881 7.18 10.93 40.99
CA ALA A 881 7.81 11.80 40.00
C ALA A 881 6.82 12.84 39.43
N VAL A 882 5.59 12.44 39.11
CA VAL A 882 4.54 13.35 38.62
C VAL A 882 4.19 14.39 39.68
N VAL A 883 4.03 13.97 40.93
CA VAL A 883 3.72 14.86 42.06
C VAL A 883 4.88 15.82 42.33
N ALA A 884 6.13 15.34 42.34
CA ALA A 884 7.32 16.14 42.58
C ALA A 884 7.61 17.15 41.46
N ALA A 885 7.14 16.91 40.24
CA ALA A 885 7.27 17.84 39.12
C ALA A 885 6.34 19.06 39.24
N VAL A 886 5.34 19.03 40.13
CA VAL A 886 4.42 20.17 40.33
C VAL A 886 5.11 21.31 41.07
N PRO A 887 5.17 22.54 40.50
CA PRO A 887 5.77 23.68 41.17
C PRO A 887 5.15 23.95 42.55
N GLY A 888 6.00 24.08 43.57
CA GLY A 888 5.57 24.30 44.96
C GLY A 888 5.61 23.04 45.84
N VAL A 889 5.87 21.86 45.28
CA VAL A 889 6.05 20.62 46.05
C VAL A 889 7.50 20.52 46.55
N ARG A 890 7.66 20.36 47.87
CA ARG A 890 8.97 20.13 48.55
C ARG A 890 9.27 18.65 48.72
N HIS A 891 8.24 17.87 49.09
CA HIS A 891 8.33 16.45 49.36
C HIS A 891 7.02 15.77 48.98
N ALA A 892 7.10 14.53 48.50
CA ALA A 892 5.97 13.72 48.09
C ALA A 892 6.17 12.26 48.49
N GLU A 893 5.19 11.69 49.18
CA GLU A 893 5.19 10.30 49.62
C GLU A 893 3.83 9.67 49.30
N VAL A 894 3.85 8.47 48.71
CA VAL A 894 2.65 7.66 48.51
C VAL A 894 2.42 6.83 49.76
N THR A 895 1.36 7.15 50.51
CA THR A 895 1.00 6.48 51.76
C THR A 895 0.01 5.33 51.54
N ARG A 896 -0.67 5.30 50.39
CA ARG A 896 -1.52 4.19 49.97
C ARG A 896 -1.60 4.12 48.45
N LEU A 897 -1.43 2.92 47.89
CA LEU A 897 -1.71 2.61 46.50
C LEU A 897 -2.26 1.19 46.42
N GLN A 898 -3.54 1.04 46.12
CA GLN A 898 -4.18 -0.27 46.02
C GLN A 898 -5.40 -0.24 45.10
N ARG A 899 -5.92 -1.41 44.74
CA ARG A 899 -7.24 -1.54 44.10
C ARG A 899 -8.31 -1.20 45.13
N GLN A 900 -9.28 -0.36 44.77
CA GLN A 900 -10.33 0.09 45.69
C GLN A 900 -11.23 -1.06 46.16
N PHE A 901 -11.58 -1.99 45.25
CA PHE A 901 -12.45 -3.15 45.53
C PHE A 901 -11.70 -4.49 45.52
N GLY A 902 -10.43 -4.49 45.92
CA GLY A 902 -9.57 -5.68 45.94
C GLY A 902 -9.11 -6.10 47.33
N PRO A 903 -8.34 -7.21 47.44
CA PRO A 903 -7.62 -7.53 48.67
C PRO A 903 -6.62 -6.40 49.01
N PRO A 904 -6.23 -6.25 50.28
CA PRO A 904 -5.28 -5.21 50.71
C PRO A 904 -4.01 -5.21 49.85
N GLY A 905 -3.62 -4.03 49.35
CA GLY A 905 -2.55 -3.91 48.35
C GLY A 905 -1.15 -4.13 48.93
N THR A 906 -0.29 -4.81 48.17
CA THR A 906 1.15 -4.97 48.45
C THR A 906 2.04 -3.98 47.68
N ALA A 907 1.43 -3.02 46.97
CA ALA A 907 2.12 -2.15 46.02
C ALA A 907 3.16 -1.21 46.66
N LEU A 908 3.02 -0.88 47.94
CA LEU A 908 4.01 -0.09 48.67
C LEU A 908 5.27 -0.91 48.98
N ASP A 909 5.11 -2.21 49.26
CA ASP A 909 6.22 -3.11 49.56
C ASP A 909 7.01 -3.46 48.28
N THR A 910 6.30 -3.66 47.17
CA THR A 910 6.90 -4.00 45.87
C THR A 910 7.26 -2.77 45.02
N GLY A 911 6.75 -1.59 45.38
CA GLY A 911 6.84 -0.36 44.59
C GLY A 911 5.96 -0.34 43.33
N VAL A 912 5.14 -1.37 43.09
CA VAL A 912 4.37 -1.55 41.84
C VAL A 912 3.01 -2.18 42.12
N LEU A 913 1.94 -1.54 41.63
CA LEU A 913 0.61 -2.13 41.56
C LEU A 913 0.39 -2.80 40.20
N PRO A 914 0.28 -4.14 40.12
CA PRO A 914 0.04 -4.83 38.86
C PRO A 914 -1.40 -4.60 38.36
N ILE A 915 -1.51 -4.32 37.06
CA ILE A 915 -2.76 -4.22 36.30
C ILE A 915 -2.75 -5.36 35.27
N GLY A 916 -3.87 -6.07 35.15
CA GLY A 916 -4.04 -7.22 34.25
C GLY A 916 -4.08 -6.80 32.77
N PRO A 917 -3.89 -7.75 31.84
CA PRO A 917 -3.74 -7.45 30.41
C PRO A 917 -4.98 -6.79 29.79
N LEU A 918 -6.18 -7.08 30.30
CA LEU A 918 -7.45 -6.49 29.85
C LEU A 918 -7.97 -5.38 30.78
N GLU A 919 -7.13 -4.95 31.73
CA GLU A 919 -7.50 -3.97 32.76
C GLU A 919 -6.84 -2.61 32.50
N VAL A 920 -7.56 -1.53 32.85
CA VAL A 920 -7.07 -0.15 32.77
C VAL A 920 -7.24 0.51 34.14
N ALA A 921 -6.21 1.16 34.65
CA ALA A 921 -6.27 1.85 35.95
C ALA A 921 -7.16 3.10 35.87
N GLN A 922 -8.07 3.27 36.83
CA GLN A 922 -9.00 4.40 36.91
C GLN A 922 -8.85 5.17 38.23
N LEU A 923 -8.79 6.50 38.15
CA LEU A 923 -8.74 7.39 39.31
C LEU A 923 -9.39 8.75 38.98
N ASP A 924 -10.72 8.79 38.98
CA ASP A 924 -11.46 9.99 38.57
C ASP A 924 -11.54 11.06 39.67
N ASP A 925 -11.48 10.65 40.95
CA ASP A 925 -11.66 11.54 42.12
C ASP A 925 -12.95 12.39 42.04
N ASP A 926 -14.01 11.84 41.43
CA ASP A 926 -15.31 12.49 41.30
C ASP A 926 -16.17 12.21 42.55
N PRO A 927 -16.54 13.25 43.34
CA PRO A 927 -17.40 13.07 44.51
C PRO A 927 -18.78 12.50 44.21
N SER A 928 -19.26 12.62 42.97
CA SER A 928 -20.54 12.07 42.52
C SER A 928 -20.46 10.59 42.11
N ARG A 929 -19.24 10.08 41.87
CA ARG A 929 -18.94 8.69 41.50
C ARG A 929 -17.70 8.19 42.26
N PRO A 930 -17.74 8.10 43.59
CA PRO A 930 -16.60 7.67 44.41
C PRO A 930 -16.17 6.22 44.14
N GLU A 931 -16.99 5.43 43.45
CA GLU A 931 -16.67 4.09 42.96
C GLU A 931 -15.64 4.06 41.82
N ASN A 932 -15.37 5.18 41.16
CA ASN A 932 -14.42 5.29 40.04
C ASN A 932 -12.99 5.67 40.49
N GLY A 933 -12.64 5.35 41.73
CA GLY A 933 -11.34 5.66 42.32
C GLY A 933 -11.36 6.86 43.25
N LEU A 934 -10.55 6.79 44.29
CA LEU A 934 -10.48 7.73 45.39
C LEU A 934 -9.06 8.31 45.52
N LEU A 935 -8.96 9.64 45.50
CA LEU A 935 -7.70 10.35 45.74
C LEU A 935 -7.75 11.11 47.06
N THR A 936 -6.86 10.73 47.99
CA THR A 936 -6.68 11.42 49.27
C THR A 936 -5.38 12.23 49.27
N LEU A 937 -5.48 13.55 49.39
CA LEU A 937 -4.33 14.47 49.45
C LEU A 937 -4.18 15.09 50.84
N ASP A 938 -3.21 14.60 51.61
CA ASP A 938 -2.77 15.20 52.87
C ASP A 938 -1.65 16.21 52.60
N LEU A 939 -1.93 17.49 52.82
CA LEU A 939 -1.02 18.60 52.52
C LEU A 939 -0.53 19.25 53.80
N ALA A 940 0.79 19.35 53.95
CA ALA A 940 1.44 20.02 55.07
C ALA A 940 2.31 21.20 54.58
N GLY A 941 2.41 22.28 55.36
CA GLY A 941 3.15 23.49 54.98
C GLY A 941 2.38 24.41 54.03
N GLY A 942 3.10 25.20 53.24
CA GLY A 942 2.52 26.29 52.45
C GLY A 942 2.13 27.53 53.26
N ARG A 943 1.67 28.56 52.57
CA ARG A 943 1.14 29.80 53.15
C ARG A 943 -0.37 29.76 53.40
#